data_AF-A0A959CZM6-F1
#
_entry.id   AF-A0A959CZM6-F1
#
_cell.length_a   1.000
_cell.length_b   1.000
_cell.length_c   1.000
_cell.angle_alpha   90.00
_cell.angle_beta   90.00
_cell.angle_gamma   90.00
#
_symmetry.space_group_name_H-M   'P 1'
#
loop_
_entity.id
_entity.type
_entity.pdbx_description
1 polymer ?
#
loop_
_entity_poly.entity_id
_entity_poly.type
_entity_poly.pdbx_seq_one_letter_code
_entity_poly.pdbx_strand_id
1 'polypeptide(L)'
;SPSLSLNEQEQGWLVGEGAGAVVLKKLSDAGEDQIYAVIEGIGKARQLPEGGYLELAATGINREDEAERKQLLEQLPQAPTALGSIKANIGHTYAASGIAGLIKTALCLHHRFIPGIPNWTGPKDTAAFENSGYYFPERSRPWILEKGQEKRRAAVNGTGGIQLQLSEAAQSFNSQPAFLQKNTPQLFLLKGQSAKELKQQLSALEIAAESPAALEEIAAQFHHNDKAKARPYCIALIANHKKGLLQDVRFFQKSIESAISEQKVLKTPGGSYFTPRPLGGKGKVAFVYPGSSTAYTHLGQDLFQLFPQLFPHFEKMLPGLDEYIWPDYLFPKKIRSGESPKNIYQDAIAMMSIGVFFSTAYTHILRAFFRIEPEVAFGYSMGECSSMWYSLGIWSADETKEFQESPIFKNRFAGNLELLAEHWGITTEEAKNRWVSLVLLAPREEVERLVKEKDKAFLTFINTENEVVISGDKDACRAIAEQLNCQTIPIPFQNIIHHDFCEKEREGLLKMHHFQLPQKPAIDFYSSITQSEIELDSLKVAENSTAVCCRQVDFPKTVRTVYEAGARIFIELGANATCTGWIKEILKGEEHLAVAINQKGKPDAQSILELLAQLASHGVELDLSMLYSPAKEEQKARRFTKKIIPGGARIFDLILSEENRKQFATIKRRKAKKKAVALALAAGEEESHSISKYSHEPTSIMESRTEAMTARPTARQERLGENGLRLQDYESGEQLKGKTIIFSQEDLEEFATGSIANVFGPEYA
;
A
#
# COMPACT_ATOMS: atom_id res chain seq x y z
N SER A 1 -16.58 16.08 9.57
CA SER A 1 -16.20 14.66 9.72
C SER A 1 -15.57 14.45 11.08
N PRO A 2 -15.75 13.30 11.76
CA PRO A 2 -15.21 13.09 13.09
C PRO A 2 -13.67 13.18 13.08
N SER A 3 -13.11 13.66 14.19
CA SER A 3 -11.68 13.67 14.46
C SER A 3 -11.44 13.39 15.95
N LEU A 4 -10.18 13.33 16.37
CA LEU A 4 -9.83 13.23 17.78
C LEU A 4 -10.23 14.52 18.51
N SER A 5 -10.82 14.44 19.70
CA SER A 5 -11.29 15.63 20.44
C SER A 5 -10.16 16.57 20.91
N LEU A 6 -8.92 16.07 20.92
CA LEU A 6 -7.71 16.87 21.13
C LEU A 6 -7.31 17.70 19.90
N ASN A 7 -7.96 17.53 18.74
CA ASN A 7 -7.61 18.24 17.51
C ASN A 7 -7.91 19.75 17.63
N GLU A 8 -7.02 20.60 17.12
CA GLU A 8 -7.17 22.06 17.12
C GLU A 8 -8.41 22.51 16.34
N GLN A 9 -8.78 21.80 15.27
CA GLN A 9 -9.97 22.07 14.45
C GLN A 9 -11.17 21.21 14.85
N GLU A 10 -11.30 20.83 16.13
CA GLU A 10 -12.44 20.04 16.59
C GLU A 10 -13.77 20.74 16.28
N GLN A 11 -14.68 20.04 15.58
CA GLN A 11 -16.04 20.50 15.28
C GLN A 11 -17.10 19.94 16.25
N GLY A 12 -16.66 19.51 17.43
CA GLY A 12 -17.44 18.73 18.40
C GLY A 12 -17.30 17.21 18.21
N TRP A 13 -17.95 16.45 19.10
CA TRP A 13 -18.00 14.99 19.04
C TRP A 13 -19.31 14.50 18.38
N LEU A 14 -19.26 13.31 17.78
CA LEU A 14 -20.42 12.66 17.19
C LEU A 14 -20.87 11.50 18.05
N VAL A 15 -22.19 11.31 18.19
CA VAL A 15 -22.76 10.11 18.80
C VAL A 15 -22.47 8.92 17.89
N GLY A 16 -21.96 7.84 18.49
CA GLY A 16 -21.79 6.55 17.83
C GLY A 16 -22.75 5.52 18.42
N GLU A 17 -23.04 4.48 17.66
CA GLU A 17 -23.74 3.29 18.15
C GLU A 17 -22.85 2.06 17.96
N GLY A 18 -22.92 1.11 18.88
CA GLY A 18 -22.15 -0.11 18.75
C GLY A 18 -22.34 -1.06 19.93
N ALA A 19 -21.99 -2.32 19.68
CA ALA A 19 -21.84 -3.34 20.70
C ALA A 19 -20.56 -4.13 20.38
N GLY A 20 -19.82 -4.49 21.41
CA GLY A 20 -18.59 -5.25 21.29
C GLY A 20 -18.51 -6.29 22.39
N ALA A 21 -17.88 -7.42 22.10
CA ALA A 21 -17.59 -8.45 23.08
C ALA A 21 -16.21 -9.03 22.79
N VAL A 22 -15.51 -9.43 23.85
CA VAL A 22 -14.23 -10.15 23.77
C VAL A 22 -14.34 -11.42 24.60
N VAL A 23 -13.61 -12.44 24.21
CA VAL A 23 -13.47 -13.68 24.98
C VAL A 23 -12.12 -13.60 25.70
N LEU A 24 -12.15 -13.68 27.02
CA LEU A 24 -10.94 -13.66 27.85
C LEU A 24 -10.67 -15.06 28.37
N LYS A 25 -9.39 -15.43 28.37
CA LYS A 25 -8.88 -16.68 28.91
C LYS A 25 -7.53 -16.41 29.55
N LYS A 26 -7.14 -17.17 30.58
CA LYS A 26 -5.77 -17.12 31.07
C LYS A 26 -4.84 -17.56 29.95
N LEU A 27 -3.70 -16.92 29.81
CA LEU A 27 -2.73 -17.25 28.75
C LEU A 27 -2.29 -18.72 28.81
N SER A 28 -2.15 -19.28 30.01
CA SER A 28 -1.86 -20.70 30.25
C SER A 28 -2.89 -21.66 29.68
N ASP A 29 -4.14 -21.21 29.57
CA ASP A 29 -5.28 -22.04 29.19
C ASP A 29 -5.59 -21.89 27.69
N ALA A 30 -4.98 -20.92 26.99
CA ALA A 30 -5.24 -20.62 25.58
C ALA A 30 -4.95 -21.80 24.64
N GLY A 31 -3.93 -22.62 24.92
CA GLY A 31 -3.58 -23.75 24.06
C GLY A 31 -3.32 -23.30 22.62
N GLU A 32 -4.11 -23.81 21.68
CA GLU A 32 -4.06 -23.49 20.23
C GLU A 32 -5.02 -22.36 19.81
N ASP A 33 -5.73 -21.72 20.75
CA ASP A 33 -6.62 -20.60 20.45
C ASP A 33 -5.84 -19.44 19.81
N GLN A 34 -6.44 -18.75 18.82
CA GLN A 34 -5.86 -17.53 18.25
C GLN A 34 -5.88 -16.41 19.29
N ILE A 35 -4.69 -15.92 19.65
CA ILE A 35 -4.53 -14.81 20.58
C ILE A 35 -4.37 -13.51 19.79
N TYR A 36 -5.19 -12.51 20.09
CA TYR A 36 -5.11 -11.16 19.49
C TYR A 36 -4.18 -10.23 20.27
N ALA A 37 -4.27 -10.26 21.60
CA ALA A 37 -3.42 -9.51 22.51
C ALA A 37 -3.46 -10.14 23.91
N VAL A 38 -2.49 -9.78 24.75
CA VAL A 38 -2.43 -10.19 26.16
C VAL A 38 -2.68 -8.96 27.03
N ILE A 39 -3.69 -9.02 27.90
CA ILE A 39 -3.92 -8.00 28.93
C ILE A 39 -2.91 -8.25 30.06
N GLU A 40 -1.97 -7.33 30.24
CA GLU A 40 -0.92 -7.42 31.25
C GLU A 40 -1.39 -6.92 32.62
N GLY A 41 -2.33 -5.97 32.63
CA GLY A 41 -2.85 -5.41 33.86
C GLY A 41 -3.98 -4.41 33.66
N ILE A 42 -4.71 -4.16 34.74
CA ILE A 42 -5.71 -3.11 34.86
C ILE A 42 -5.43 -2.31 36.14
N GLY A 43 -5.50 -0.98 36.06
CA GLY A 43 -5.25 -0.15 37.24
C GLY A 43 -5.25 1.34 36.93
N LYS A 44 -4.65 2.14 37.82
CA LYS A 44 -4.41 3.56 37.54
C LYS A 44 -3.50 3.71 36.32
N ALA A 45 -3.77 4.70 35.47
CA ALA A 45 -2.94 5.00 34.31
C ALA A 45 -1.48 5.25 34.70
N ARG A 46 -0.57 4.65 33.91
CA ARG A 46 0.87 4.70 34.04
C ARG A 46 1.50 4.85 32.66
N GLN A 47 2.77 5.23 32.64
CA GLN A 47 3.56 5.29 31.42
C GLN A 47 3.78 3.91 30.81
N LEU A 48 3.90 3.86 29.48
CA LEU A 48 4.44 2.72 28.75
C LEU A 48 5.97 2.90 28.68
N PRO A 49 6.77 2.15 29.47
CA PRO A 49 8.19 2.44 29.67
C PRO A 49 9.03 2.32 28.38
N GLU A 50 8.68 1.36 27.51
CA GLU A 50 9.33 1.15 26.22
C GLU A 50 8.63 1.93 25.08
N GLY A 51 7.64 2.78 25.38
CA GLY A 51 6.82 3.46 24.37
C GLY A 51 5.70 2.55 23.82
N GLY A 52 5.11 2.94 22.68
CA GLY A 52 4.10 2.12 22.00
C GLY A 52 2.87 2.90 21.52
N TYR A 53 1.67 2.40 21.81
CA TYR A 53 0.40 3.02 21.42
C TYR A 53 -0.54 3.24 22.61
N LEU A 54 -1.10 4.43 22.73
CA LEU A 54 -2.10 4.76 23.74
C LEU A 54 -3.43 5.13 23.07
N GLU A 55 -4.42 4.29 23.30
CA GLU A 55 -5.83 4.54 22.97
C GLU A 55 -6.44 5.44 24.05
N LEU A 56 -6.62 6.71 23.70
CA LEU A 56 -7.17 7.74 24.55
C LEU A 56 -8.67 7.56 24.78
N ALA A 57 -9.12 7.99 25.97
CA ALA A 57 -10.54 8.11 26.26
C ALA A 57 -11.19 9.13 25.33
N ALA A 58 -10.57 10.31 25.16
CA ALA A 58 -10.94 11.36 24.21
C ALA A 58 -12.47 11.50 24.06
N THR A 59 -13.14 11.79 25.18
CA THR A 59 -14.60 11.67 25.30
C THR A 59 -15.34 12.77 24.55
N GLY A 60 -14.66 13.86 24.18
CA GLY A 60 -15.28 15.05 23.61
C GLY A 60 -15.91 15.95 24.67
N ILE A 61 -15.81 15.58 25.96
CA ILE A 61 -16.25 16.40 27.08
C ILE A 61 -15.05 17.22 27.54
N ASN A 62 -15.11 18.55 27.35
CA ASN A 62 -14.00 19.47 27.61
C ASN A 62 -13.26 19.24 28.93
N ARG A 63 -13.99 19.07 30.04
CA ARG A 63 -13.39 18.85 31.37
C ARG A 63 -12.64 17.52 31.47
N GLU A 64 -13.14 16.48 30.83
CA GLU A 64 -12.51 15.15 30.85
C GLU A 64 -11.29 15.11 29.94
N ASP A 65 -11.40 15.69 28.74
CA ASP A 65 -10.30 15.78 27.79
C ASP A 65 -9.17 16.68 28.31
N GLU A 66 -9.50 17.76 29.03
CA GLU A 66 -8.51 18.60 29.71
C GLU A 66 -7.79 17.84 30.83
N ALA A 67 -8.51 17.02 31.60
CA ALA A 67 -7.93 16.17 32.63
C ALA A 67 -7.03 15.08 32.03
N GLU A 68 -7.46 14.43 30.94
CA GLU A 68 -6.65 13.45 30.21
C GLU A 68 -5.39 14.09 29.62
N ARG A 69 -5.51 15.26 28.99
CA ARG A 69 -4.35 16.03 28.47
C ARG A 69 -3.37 16.38 29.58
N LYS A 70 -3.85 16.93 30.70
CA LYS A 70 -3.00 17.26 31.84
C LYS A 70 -2.25 16.04 32.36
N GLN A 71 -2.95 14.91 32.48
CA GLN A 71 -2.34 13.65 32.90
C GLN A 71 -1.24 13.17 31.94
N LEU A 72 -1.45 13.28 30.62
CA LEU A 72 -0.43 12.94 29.61
C LEU A 72 0.84 13.79 29.80
N LEU A 73 0.67 15.09 30.01
CA LEU A 73 1.79 16.05 30.15
C LEU A 73 2.52 15.92 31.50
N GLU A 74 1.85 15.44 32.55
CA GLU A 74 2.49 15.05 33.81
C GLU A 74 3.23 13.70 33.73
N GLN A 75 2.91 12.88 32.72
CA GLN A 75 3.44 11.53 32.53
C GLN A 75 4.11 11.37 31.15
N LEU A 76 5.13 12.15 30.87
CA LEU A 76 5.87 12.08 29.60
C LEU A 76 6.56 10.71 29.40
N PRO A 77 6.38 10.06 28.25
CA PRO A 77 6.97 8.76 27.96
C PRO A 77 8.48 8.89 27.74
N GLN A 78 9.21 7.83 28.06
CA GLN A 78 10.67 7.75 27.84
C GLN A 78 11.04 7.33 26.41
N ALA A 79 10.06 6.84 25.64
CA ALA A 79 10.22 6.40 24.26
C ALA A 79 8.99 6.82 23.43
N PRO A 80 9.12 6.92 22.10
CA PRO A 80 8.05 7.43 21.26
C PRO A 80 6.72 6.69 21.44
N THR A 81 5.65 7.41 21.75
CA THR A 81 4.32 6.84 21.99
C THR A 81 3.28 7.48 21.06
N ALA A 82 2.65 6.65 20.22
CA ALA A 82 1.54 7.06 19.38
C ALA A 82 0.29 7.28 20.23
N LEU A 83 -0.41 8.38 19.98
CA LEU A 83 -1.73 8.66 20.56
C LEU A 83 -2.82 8.46 19.50
N GLY A 84 -3.99 7.99 19.91
CA GLY A 84 -5.16 7.90 19.04
C GLY A 84 -6.44 7.55 19.79
N SER A 85 -7.59 7.60 19.12
CA SER A 85 -8.86 7.14 19.69
C SER A 85 -9.79 6.62 18.59
N ILE A 86 -10.50 5.51 18.84
CA ILE A 86 -11.49 4.91 17.95
C ILE A 86 -12.67 5.85 17.72
N LYS A 87 -12.95 6.76 18.66
CA LYS A 87 -14.04 7.74 18.56
C LYS A 87 -13.86 8.69 17.38
N ALA A 88 -12.62 8.92 16.94
CA ALA A 88 -12.34 9.66 15.71
C ALA A 88 -12.90 8.97 14.46
N ASN A 89 -13.14 7.66 14.50
CA ASN A 89 -13.67 6.87 13.38
C ASN A 89 -15.17 6.57 13.52
N ILE A 90 -15.63 6.19 14.71
CA ILE A 90 -17.00 5.68 14.92
C ILE A 90 -17.88 6.54 15.84
N GLY A 91 -17.36 7.67 16.32
CA GLY A 91 -18.05 8.50 17.32
C GLY A 91 -18.02 7.93 18.74
N HIS A 92 -18.66 8.64 19.66
CA HIS A 92 -18.79 8.28 21.06
C HIS A 92 -19.91 7.25 21.25
N THR A 93 -19.54 5.97 21.38
CA THR A 93 -20.49 4.84 21.53
C THR A 93 -20.95 4.59 22.98
N TYR A 94 -20.84 5.59 23.84
CA TYR A 94 -21.21 5.55 25.26
C TYR A 94 -20.67 4.30 25.98
N ALA A 95 -21.57 3.45 26.49
CA ALA A 95 -21.23 2.22 27.21
C ALA A 95 -20.30 1.27 26.41
N ALA A 96 -20.36 1.31 25.07
CA ALA A 96 -19.51 0.48 24.23
C ALA A 96 -18.13 1.11 23.93
N SER A 97 -17.85 2.35 24.36
CA SER A 97 -16.62 3.06 23.99
C SER A 97 -15.36 2.37 24.49
N GLY A 98 -15.37 1.86 25.73
CA GLY A 98 -14.23 1.15 26.30
C GLY A 98 -13.93 -0.15 25.57
N ILE A 99 -14.96 -0.95 25.26
CA ILE A 99 -14.78 -2.20 24.52
C ILE A 99 -14.38 -1.97 23.07
N ALA A 100 -14.85 -0.90 22.42
CA ALA A 100 -14.40 -0.51 21.08
C ALA A 100 -12.91 -0.13 21.08
N GLY A 101 -12.45 0.65 22.06
CA GLY A 101 -11.04 1.00 22.23
C GLY A 101 -10.17 -0.23 22.49
N LEU A 102 -10.65 -1.16 23.33
CA LEU A 102 -9.99 -2.45 23.58
C LEU A 102 -9.85 -3.30 22.31
N ILE A 103 -10.94 -3.45 21.53
CA ILE A 103 -10.93 -4.20 20.27
C ILE A 103 -9.96 -3.57 19.27
N LYS A 104 -10.03 -2.26 19.04
CA LYS A 104 -9.10 -1.55 18.15
C LYS A 104 -7.65 -1.79 18.57
N THR A 105 -7.36 -1.63 19.86
CA THR A 105 -6.00 -1.76 20.39
C THR A 105 -5.46 -3.17 20.27
N ALA A 106 -6.29 -4.18 20.56
CA ALA A 106 -5.94 -5.58 20.35
C ALA A 106 -5.68 -5.88 18.87
N LEU A 107 -6.46 -5.30 17.95
CA LEU A 107 -6.23 -5.42 16.50
C LEU A 107 -4.94 -4.70 16.05
N CYS A 108 -4.59 -3.55 16.64
CA CYS A 108 -3.34 -2.85 16.33
C CYS A 108 -2.12 -3.71 16.70
N LEU A 109 -2.15 -4.34 17.89
CA LEU A 109 -1.13 -5.29 18.32
C LEU A 109 -1.10 -6.53 17.43
N HIS A 110 -2.27 -7.13 17.21
CA HIS A 110 -2.41 -8.34 16.40
C HIS A 110 -1.94 -8.13 14.96
N HIS A 111 -2.21 -6.99 14.33
CA HIS A 111 -1.79 -6.70 12.96
C HIS A 111 -0.45 -5.98 12.86
N ARG A 112 0.18 -5.64 14.00
CA ARG A 112 1.43 -4.87 14.05
C ARG A 112 1.36 -3.59 13.22
N PHE A 113 0.23 -2.89 13.36
CA PHE A 113 -0.13 -1.76 12.50
C PHE A 113 -0.88 -0.71 13.30
N ILE A 114 -0.50 0.56 13.16
CA ILE A 114 -1.13 1.69 13.87
C ILE A 114 -2.00 2.45 12.86
N PRO A 115 -3.31 2.57 13.06
CA PRO A 115 -4.20 3.30 12.17
C PRO A 115 -4.00 4.83 12.31
N GLY A 116 -4.16 5.54 11.20
CA GLY A 116 -4.14 7.00 11.19
C GLY A 116 -5.39 7.62 11.81
N ILE A 117 -5.24 8.83 12.36
CA ILE A 117 -6.33 9.64 12.91
C ILE A 117 -6.97 10.43 11.77
N PRO A 118 -8.26 10.22 11.46
CA PRO A 118 -8.92 10.95 10.39
C PRO A 118 -9.04 12.45 10.71
N ASN A 119 -8.85 13.29 9.67
CA ASN A 119 -8.97 14.75 9.72
C ASN A 119 -8.06 15.42 10.76
N TRP A 120 -6.96 14.77 11.16
CA TRP A 120 -6.01 15.32 12.13
C TRP A 120 -5.26 16.53 11.55
N THR A 121 -5.22 17.65 12.26
CA THR A 121 -4.40 18.81 11.88
C THR A 121 -3.32 19.12 12.91
N GLY A 122 -3.63 19.00 14.20
CA GLY A 122 -2.66 19.15 15.30
C GLY A 122 -3.38 19.19 16.64
N PRO A 123 -2.69 19.10 17.79
CA PRO A 123 -3.35 19.16 19.08
C PRO A 123 -3.66 20.60 19.50
N LYS A 124 -4.74 20.80 20.28
CA LYS A 124 -5.19 22.11 20.83
C LYS A 124 -4.12 22.87 21.64
N ASP A 125 -3.06 22.19 22.08
CA ASP A 125 -1.89 22.78 22.75
C ASP A 125 -0.62 22.18 22.14
N THR A 126 -0.29 22.60 20.92
CA THR A 126 0.86 22.07 20.18
C THR A 126 2.15 22.23 20.96
N ALA A 127 2.40 23.40 21.55
CA ALA A 127 3.64 23.69 22.27
C ALA A 127 3.87 22.73 23.45
N ALA A 128 2.81 22.31 24.14
CA ALA A 128 2.95 21.34 25.24
C ALA A 128 3.31 19.92 24.77
N PHE A 129 2.94 19.54 23.54
CA PHE A 129 3.29 18.24 22.97
C PHE A 129 4.64 18.24 22.25
N GLU A 130 5.21 19.41 21.94
CA GLU A 130 6.57 19.50 21.39
C GLU A 130 7.58 18.87 22.36
N ASN A 131 8.40 17.96 21.85
CA ASN A 131 9.40 17.20 22.62
C ASN A 131 8.83 16.35 23.78
N SER A 132 7.51 16.13 23.82
CA SER A 132 6.85 15.31 24.85
C SER A 132 7.12 13.81 24.74
N GLY A 133 7.63 13.34 23.60
CA GLY A 133 7.72 11.92 23.26
C GLY A 133 6.42 11.31 22.73
N TYR A 134 5.31 12.07 22.76
CA TYR A 134 4.07 11.70 22.08
C TYR A 134 4.03 12.17 20.63
N TYR A 135 3.32 11.44 19.78
CA TYR A 135 3.03 11.85 18.41
C TYR A 135 1.66 11.32 17.96
N PHE A 136 1.14 11.88 16.87
CA PHE A 136 -0.21 11.63 16.38
C PHE A 136 -0.15 11.10 14.95
N PRO A 137 -0.36 9.80 14.72
CA PRO A 137 -0.31 9.24 13.38
C PRO A 137 -1.42 9.83 12.51
N GLU A 138 -1.08 10.73 11.58
CA GLU A 138 -2.02 11.22 10.56
C GLU A 138 -2.38 10.12 9.55
N ARG A 139 -1.41 9.25 9.26
CA ARG A 139 -1.53 8.15 8.31
C ARG A 139 -1.31 6.81 9.02
N SER A 140 -2.02 5.80 8.56
CA SER A 140 -1.81 4.43 9.04
C SER A 140 -0.43 3.94 8.64
N ARG A 141 0.21 3.13 9.49
CA ARG A 141 1.62 2.76 9.29
C ARG A 141 1.97 1.45 10.00
N PRO A 142 3.00 0.73 9.52
CA PRO A 142 3.52 -0.43 10.22
C PRO A 142 4.06 -0.05 11.60
N TRP A 143 3.88 -0.94 12.57
CA TRP A 143 4.41 -0.81 13.91
C TRP A 143 5.73 -1.55 14.01
N ILE A 144 6.81 -0.88 13.59
CA ILE A 144 8.18 -1.39 13.71
C ILE A 144 8.63 -1.26 15.17
N LEU A 145 9.29 -2.30 15.70
CA LEU A 145 9.95 -2.22 17.00
C LEU A 145 11.19 -1.35 16.89
N GLU A 146 11.36 -0.42 17.82
CA GLU A 146 12.52 0.45 17.93
C GLU A 146 13.58 -0.14 18.87
N LYS A 147 14.82 0.31 18.73
CA LYS A 147 15.95 -0.11 19.57
C LYS A 147 15.60 -0.10 21.06
N GLY A 148 15.78 -1.25 21.70
CA GLY A 148 15.49 -1.45 23.12
C GLY A 148 14.06 -1.90 23.42
N GLN A 149 13.17 -1.99 22.42
CA GLN A 149 11.85 -2.60 22.57
C GLN A 149 11.93 -4.10 22.29
N GLU A 150 11.46 -4.92 23.24
CA GLU A 150 11.40 -6.38 23.05
C GLU A 150 10.06 -6.83 22.46
N LYS A 151 9.00 -6.04 22.66
CA LYS A 151 7.65 -6.35 22.20
C LYS A 151 6.77 -5.12 22.06
N ARG A 152 5.76 -5.19 21.21
CA ARG A 152 4.76 -4.14 21.05
C ARG A 152 3.87 -4.08 22.28
N ARG A 153 3.72 -2.88 22.83
CA ARG A 153 2.87 -2.60 23.99
C ARG A 153 1.87 -1.51 23.67
N ALA A 154 0.68 -1.65 24.23
CA ALA A 154 -0.35 -0.65 24.12
C ALA A 154 -1.07 -0.43 25.44
N ALA A 155 -1.79 0.66 25.55
CA ALA A 155 -2.71 0.91 26.65
C ALA A 155 -4.03 1.50 26.16
N VAL A 156 -5.09 1.27 26.93
CA VAL A 156 -6.43 1.85 26.71
C VAL A 156 -6.83 2.62 27.95
N ASN A 157 -7.03 3.93 27.79
CA ASN A 157 -7.58 4.78 28.84
C ASN A 157 -9.10 4.66 28.90
N GLY A 158 -9.61 4.43 30.09
CA GLY A 158 -11.02 4.58 30.44
C GLY A 158 -11.28 5.89 31.17
N THR A 159 -12.55 6.20 31.40
CA THR A 159 -12.94 7.32 32.25
C THR A 159 -12.53 7.08 33.71
N GLY A 160 -12.25 8.16 34.46
CA GLY A 160 -11.85 8.06 35.87
C GLY A 160 -10.40 7.62 36.13
N GLY A 161 -9.53 7.67 35.11
CA GLY A 161 -8.09 7.41 35.26
C GLY A 161 -7.70 5.93 35.35
N ILE A 162 -8.62 5.02 34.99
CA ILE A 162 -8.37 3.58 34.86
C ILE A 162 -7.78 3.30 33.47
N GLN A 163 -6.78 2.42 33.42
CA GLN A 163 -6.10 2.02 32.19
C GLN A 163 -5.94 0.51 32.12
N LEU A 164 -6.13 -0.04 30.93
CA LEU A 164 -5.75 -1.40 30.57
C LEU A 164 -4.39 -1.38 29.88
N GLN A 165 -3.47 -2.23 30.29
CA GLN A 165 -2.19 -2.42 29.61
C GLN A 165 -2.20 -3.73 28.82
N LEU A 166 -1.71 -3.69 27.59
CA LEU A 166 -1.71 -4.78 26.65
C LEU A 166 -0.32 -4.98 26.03
N SER A 167 -0.02 -6.21 25.64
CA SER A 167 1.13 -6.55 24.81
C SER A 167 0.75 -7.50 23.68
N GLU A 168 1.58 -7.55 22.64
CA GLU A 168 1.43 -8.55 21.58
C GLU A 168 1.62 -9.98 22.12
N ALA A 169 0.98 -10.96 21.47
CA ALA A 169 1.12 -12.36 21.82
C ALA A 169 2.36 -12.98 21.17
N ALA A 170 3.04 -13.89 21.88
CA ALA A 170 4.26 -14.56 21.40
C ALA A 170 4.01 -15.68 20.36
N GLN A 171 2.75 -15.97 20.00
CA GLN A 171 2.41 -17.09 19.12
C GLN A 171 2.79 -16.86 17.64
N SER A 172 3.00 -17.96 16.91
CA SER A 172 3.30 -17.95 15.48
C SER A 172 2.19 -17.24 14.70
N PHE A 173 2.60 -16.22 13.96
CA PHE A 173 1.74 -15.38 13.14
C PHE A 173 1.24 -16.16 11.90
N ASN A 174 0.24 -17.04 12.07
CA ASN A 174 -0.48 -17.67 10.97
C ASN A 174 -1.64 -16.78 10.50
N SER A 175 -1.37 -15.50 10.26
CA SER A 175 -2.41 -14.64 9.69
C SER A 175 -2.56 -14.99 8.21
N GLN A 176 -3.75 -15.45 7.85
CA GLN A 176 -4.19 -15.44 6.46
C GLN A 176 -4.12 -13.98 5.95
N PRO A 177 -3.73 -13.73 4.69
CA PRO A 177 -3.60 -12.39 4.13
C PRO A 177 -4.98 -11.79 3.80
N ALA A 178 -5.87 -11.75 4.80
CA ALA A 178 -7.26 -11.35 4.66
C ALA A 178 -7.39 -9.90 4.19
N PHE A 179 -6.41 -9.03 4.52
CA PHE A 179 -6.39 -7.66 4.02
C PHE A 179 -6.17 -7.63 2.50
N LEU A 180 -5.14 -8.33 2.01
CA LEU A 180 -4.88 -8.49 0.58
C LEU A 180 -6.09 -9.07 -0.16
N GLN A 181 -6.73 -10.11 0.39
CA GLN A 181 -7.87 -10.78 -0.23
C GLN A 181 -9.14 -9.92 -0.30
N LYS A 182 -9.42 -9.08 0.71
CA LYS A 182 -10.73 -8.41 0.87
C LYS A 182 -10.71 -6.90 0.68
N ASN A 183 -9.57 -6.24 0.93
CA ASN A 183 -9.48 -4.78 1.00
C ASN A 183 -8.59 -4.18 -0.10
N THR A 184 -8.28 -4.97 -1.13
CA THR A 184 -7.51 -4.52 -2.29
C THR A 184 -8.31 -4.71 -3.58
N PRO A 185 -7.93 -4.04 -4.69
CA PRO A 185 -8.49 -4.35 -6.00
C PRO A 185 -8.40 -5.84 -6.31
N GLN A 186 -9.43 -6.38 -6.94
CA GLN A 186 -9.53 -7.80 -7.26
C GLN A 186 -8.97 -8.07 -8.66
N LEU A 187 -8.13 -9.10 -8.78
CA LEU A 187 -7.55 -9.56 -10.04
C LEU A 187 -8.36 -10.72 -10.63
N PHE A 188 -8.81 -10.58 -11.87
CA PHE A 188 -9.48 -11.63 -12.62
C PHE A 188 -8.61 -12.04 -13.80
N LEU A 189 -8.28 -13.34 -13.91
CA LEU A 189 -7.58 -13.88 -15.06
C LEU A 189 -8.57 -14.63 -15.95
N LEU A 190 -8.72 -14.16 -17.19
CA LEU A 190 -9.55 -14.79 -18.21
C LEU A 190 -8.65 -15.35 -19.30
N LYS A 191 -8.52 -16.68 -19.34
CA LYS A 191 -7.63 -17.38 -20.27
C LYS A 191 -8.42 -17.96 -21.44
N GLY A 192 -7.88 -17.92 -22.66
CA GLY A 192 -8.52 -18.42 -23.88
C GLY A 192 -7.52 -18.78 -24.99
N GLN A 193 -7.91 -19.64 -25.91
CA GLN A 193 -7.13 -19.94 -27.12
C GLN A 193 -7.44 -19.00 -28.29
N SER A 194 -8.57 -18.30 -28.22
CA SER A 194 -9.04 -17.41 -29.28
C SER A 194 -9.78 -16.19 -28.70
N ALA A 195 -9.95 -15.16 -29.52
CA ALA A 195 -10.79 -14.01 -29.17
C ALA A 195 -12.22 -14.42 -28.79
N LYS A 196 -12.77 -15.47 -29.43
CA LYS A 196 -14.11 -16.01 -29.15
C LYS A 196 -14.20 -16.57 -27.73
N GLU A 197 -13.23 -17.37 -27.31
CA GLU A 197 -13.19 -17.92 -25.95
C GLU A 197 -13.02 -16.82 -24.90
N LEU A 198 -12.15 -15.83 -25.17
CA LEU A 198 -11.99 -14.69 -24.27
C LEU A 198 -13.29 -13.89 -24.13
N LYS A 199 -14.02 -13.68 -25.22
CA LYS A 199 -15.36 -13.04 -25.19
C LYS A 199 -16.36 -13.85 -24.37
N GLN A 200 -16.34 -15.19 -24.47
CA GLN A 200 -17.21 -16.05 -23.64
C GLN A 200 -16.89 -15.89 -22.15
N GLN A 201 -15.60 -15.87 -21.78
CA GLN A 201 -15.16 -15.64 -20.40
C GLN A 201 -15.57 -14.26 -19.89
N LEU A 202 -15.42 -13.22 -20.72
CA LEU A 202 -15.86 -11.86 -20.42
C LEU A 202 -17.38 -11.78 -20.18
N SER A 203 -18.19 -12.46 -21.01
CA SER A 203 -19.64 -12.54 -20.82
C SER A 203 -20.04 -13.32 -19.55
N ALA A 204 -19.32 -14.40 -19.21
CA ALA A 204 -19.52 -15.09 -17.94
C ALA A 204 -19.22 -14.17 -16.73
N LEU A 205 -18.16 -13.38 -16.81
CA LEU A 205 -17.80 -12.42 -15.76
C LEU A 205 -18.81 -11.28 -15.64
N GLU A 206 -19.34 -10.80 -16.77
CA GLU A 206 -20.42 -9.81 -16.81
C GLU A 206 -21.66 -10.30 -16.05
N ILE A 207 -22.10 -11.52 -16.32
CA ILE A 207 -23.23 -12.15 -15.63
C ILE A 207 -22.93 -12.32 -14.14
N ALA A 208 -21.73 -12.78 -13.77
CA ALA A 208 -21.34 -12.96 -12.38
C ALA A 208 -21.31 -11.62 -11.62
N ALA A 209 -20.87 -10.54 -12.25
CA ALA A 209 -20.84 -9.20 -11.67
C ALA A 209 -22.24 -8.63 -11.39
N GLU A 210 -23.27 -9.07 -12.10
CA GLU A 210 -24.68 -8.71 -11.84
C GLU A 210 -25.28 -9.45 -10.63
N SER A 211 -24.63 -10.52 -10.15
CA SER A 211 -25.07 -11.27 -8.96
C SER A 211 -24.91 -10.45 -7.67
N PRO A 212 -25.56 -10.82 -6.55
CA PRO A 212 -25.36 -10.16 -5.26
C PRO A 212 -24.03 -10.50 -4.58
N ALA A 213 -23.24 -11.45 -5.10
CA ALA A 213 -21.97 -11.87 -4.51
C ALA A 213 -20.96 -10.72 -4.43
N ALA A 214 -20.09 -10.72 -3.42
CA ALA A 214 -19.04 -9.70 -3.30
C ALA A 214 -17.99 -9.87 -4.40
N LEU A 215 -17.21 -8.82 -4.70
CA LEU A 215 -16.28 -8.84 -5.84
C LEU A 215 -15.17 -9.86 -5.63
N GLU A 216 -14.65 -9.96 -4.41
CA GLU A 216 -13.67 -10.92 -3.95
C GLU A 216 -14.16 -12.37 -4.01
N GLU A 217 -15.46 -12.60 -3.77
CA GLU A 217 -16.06 -13.93 -3.92
C GLU A 217 -16.11 -14.35 -5.39
N ILE A 218 -16.43 -13.41 -6.29
CA ILE A 218 -16.43 -13.67 -7.74
C ILE A 218 -14.99 -13.95 -8.22
N ALA A 219 -14.02 -13.15 -7.77
CA ALA A 219 -12.61 -13.32 -8.15
C ALA A 219 -12.08 -14.69 -7.72
N ALA A 220 -12.34 -15.08 -6.46
CA ALA A 220 -11.98 -16.41 -5.95
C ALA A 220 -12.66 -17.54 -6.75
N GLN A 221 -13.95 -17.39 -7.10
CA GLN A 221 -14.65 -18.39 -7.93
C GLN A 221 -14.01 -18.55 -9.31
N PHE A 222 -13.64 -17.46 -9.98
CA PHE A 222 -12.97 -17.53 -11.29
C PHE A 222 -11.58 -18.19 -11.17
N HIS A 223 -10.84 -17.90 -10.11
CA HIS A 223 -9.54 -18.54 -9.85
C HIS A 223 -9.68 -20.05 -9.59
N HIS A 224 -10.56 -20.46 -8.68
CA HIS A 224 -10.75 -21.88 -8.32
C HIS A 224 -11.33 -22.72 -9.46
N ASN A 225 -12.09 -22.11 -10.37
CA ASN A 225 -12.66 -22.79 -11.54
C ASN A 225 -11.71 -22.82 -12.75
N ASP A 226 -10.54 -22.19 -12.67
CA ASP A 226 -9.52 -22.27 -13.72
C ASP A 226 -8.90 -23.67 -13.74
N LYS A 227 -9.53 -24.58 -14.50
CA LYS A 227 -8.99 -25.91 -14.77
C LYS A 227 -7.74 -25.74 -15.64
N ALA A 228 -6.57 -25.71 -15.01
CA ALA A 228 -5.23 -25.52 -15.57
C ALA A 228 -4.98 -26.20 -16.93
N LYS A 229 -5.48 -25.60 -18.01
CA LYS A 229 -5.12 -25.94 -19.38
C LYS A 229 -4.28 -24.79 -19.92
N ALA A 230 -3.13 -25.12 -20.51
CA ALA A 230 -2.31 -24.13 -21.19
C ALA A 230 -3.14 -23.43 -22.28
N ARG A 231 -3.25 -22.11 -22.19
CA ARG A 231 -3.97 -21.26 -23.13
C ARG A 231 -3.06 -20.08 -23.47
N PRO A 232 -2.87 -19.75 -24.77
CA PRO A 232 -1.89 -18.75 -25.20
C PRO A 232 -2.26 -17.33 -24.79
N TYR A 233 -3.54 -17.02 -24.59
CA TYR A 233 -3.99 -15.67 -24.28
C TYR A 233 -4.59 -15.57 -22.88
N CYS A 234 -4.23 -14.50 -22.16
CA CYS A 234 -4.79 -14.17 -20.87
C CYS A 234 -5.10 -12.67 -20.78
N ILE A 235 -6.37 -12.34 -20.53
CA ILE A 235 -6.81 -11.00 -20.12
C ILE A 235 -6.74 -10.95 -18.59
N ALA A 236 -6.03 -9.96 -18.06
CA ALA A 236 -5.99 -9.69 -16.62
C ALA A 236 -6.81 -8.42 -16.34
N LEU A 237 -7.88 -8.54 -15.56
CA LEU A 237 -8.72 -7.40 -15.16
C LEU A 237 -8.49 -7.05 -13.69
N ILE A 238 -8.31 -5.77 -13.39
CA ILE A 238 -8.17 -5.25 -12.03
C ILE A 238 -9.40 -4.38 -11.72
N ALA A 239 -10.10 -4.67 -10.62
CA ALA A 239 -11.29 -3.92 -10.26
C ALA A 239 -11.45 -3.70 -8.76
N ASN A 240 -11.75 -2.47 -8.37
CA ASN A 240 -12.13 -2.09 -6.99
C ASN A 240 -13.63 -2.23 -6.71
N HIS A 241 -14.44 -2.20 -7.76
CA HIS A 241 -15.90 -2.29 -7.65
C HIS A 241 -16.50 -2.81 -8.95
N LYS A 242 -17.69 -3.42 -8.86
CA LYS A 242 -18.41 -4.02 -9.99
C LYS A 242 -18.62 -3.07 -11.17
N LYS A 243 -18.88 -1.78 -10.92
CA LYS A 243 -19.05 -0.78 -11.99
C LYS A 243 -17.80 -0.65 -12.88
N GLY A 244 -16.61 -0.66 -12.28
CA GLY A 244 -15.33 -0.53 -12.97
C GLY A 244 -14.99 -1.83 -13.70
N LEU A 245 -15.24 -2.97 -13.05
CA LEU A 245 -15.14 -4.28 -13.69
C LEU A 245 -15.97 -4.35 -14.98
N LEU A 246 -17.25 -3.95 -14.92
CA LEU A 246 -18.15 -3.95 -16.08
C LEU A 246 -17.73 -2.96 -17.17
N GLN A 247 -17.07 -1.85 -16.81
CA GLN A 247 -16.51 -0.91 -17.79
C GLN A 247 -15.35 -1.57 -18.55
N ASP A 248 -14.42 -2.20 -17.84
CA ASP A 248 -13.29 -2.89 -18.44
C ASP A 248 -13.76 -4.10 -19.27
N VAL A 249 -14.70 -4.89 -18.76
CA VAL A 249 -15.30 -6.02 -19.51
C VAL A 249 -15.84 -5.55 -20.86
N ARG A 250 -16.62 -4.46 -20.90
CA ARG A 250 -17.14 -3.90 -22.15
C ARG A 250 -16.03 -3.38 -23.07
N PHE A 251 -14.98 -2.78 -22.52
CA PHE A 251 -13.83 -2.32 -23.29
C PHE A 251 -13.11 -3.49 -23.98
N PHE A 252 -12.81 -4.56 -23.24
CA PHE A 252 -12.14 -5.75 -23.78
C PHE A 252 -13.04 -6.52 -24.75
N GLN A 253 -14.34 -6.65 -24.48
CA GLN A 253 -15.29 -7.29 -25.41
C GLN A 253 -15.27 -6.60 -26.80
N LYS A 254 -15.14 -5.27 -26.85
CA LYS A 254 -15.08 -4.50 -28.10
C LYS A 254 -13.72 -4.57 -28.80
N SER A 255 -12.64 -4.73 -28.04
CA SER A 255 -11.28 -4.47 -28.53
C SER A 255 -10.44 -5.74 -28.72
N ILE A 256 -10.84 -6.89 -28.16
CA ILE A 256 -9.98 -8.07 -28.11
C ILE A 256 -9.69 -8.69 -29.49
N GLU A 257 -10.67 -8.65 -30.41
CA GLU A 257 -10.49 -9.17 -31.77
C GLU A 257 -9.47 -8.35 -32.56
N SER A 258 -9.62 -7.02 -32.56
CA SER A 258 -8.68 -6.12 -33.24
C SER A 258 -7.30 -6.16 -32.57
N ALA A 259 -7.24 -6.25 -31.24
CA ALA A 259 -5.98 -6.39 -30.52
C ALA A 259 -5.18 -7.61 -30.97
N ILE A 260 -5.84 -8.77 -31.14
CA ILE A 260 -5.18 -9.99 -31.62
C ILE A 260 -4.78 -9.86 -33.10
N SER A 261 -5.65 -9.34 -33.97
CA SER A 261 -5.31 -9.21 -35.40
C SER A 261 -4.21 -8.18 -35.67
N GLU A 262 -4.20 -7.08 -34.93
CA GLU A 262 -3.24 -5.97 -35.08
C GLU A 262 -1.99 -6.13 -34.20
N GLN A 263 -1.90 -7.21 -33.42
CA GLN A 263 -0.81 -7.45 -32.46
C GLN A 263 -0.61 -6.30 -31.45
N LYS A 264 -1.72 -5.69 -31.03
CA LYS A 264 -1.75 -4.50 -30.17
C LYS A 264 -2.05 -4.85 -28.71
N VAL A 265 -1.23 -4.31 -27.81
CA VAL A 265 -1.46 -4.38 -26.35
C VAL A 265 -2.66 -3.52 -25.96
N LEU A 266 -3.50 -4.04 -25.07
CA LEU A 266 -4.59 -3.29 -24.45
C LEU A 266 -4.26 -3.03 -22.98
N LYS A 267 -4.45 -1.78 -22.54
CA LYS A 267 -4.29 -1.38 -21.13
C LYS A 267 -5.38 -0.38 -20.74
N THR A 268 -5.99 -0.54 -19.57
CA THR A 268 -6.94 0.42 -19.01
C THR A 268 -6.28 1.30 -17.95
N PRO A 269 -6.85 2.49 -17.63
CA PRO A 269 -6.34 3.34 -16.54
C PRO A 269 -6.33 2.65 -15.17
N GLY A 270 -7.21 1.65 -14.96
CA GLY A 270 -7.29 0.85 -13.73
C GLY A 270 -6.23 -0.25 -13.64
N GLY A 271 -5.39 -0.42 -14.67
CA GLY A 271 -4.30 -1.40 -14.67
C GLY A 271 -4.63 -2.73 -15.34
N SER A 272 -5.86 -2.94 -15.80
CA SER A 272 -6.23 -4.14 -16.58
C SER A 272 -5.42 -4.21 -17.87
N TYR A 273 -5.02 -5.41 -18.26
CA TYR A 273 -3.99 -5.63 -19.28
C TYR A 273 -4.26 -6.85 -20.16
N PHE A 274 -3.91 -6.75 -21.44
CA PHE A 274 -3.84 -7.85 -22.39
C PHE A 274 -2.71 -7.64 -23.38
N THR A 275 -1.89 -8.67 -23.61
CA THR A 275 -0.98 -8.75 -24.76
C THR A 275 -1.36 -9.90 -25.70
N PRO A 276 -1.36 -9.67 -27.03
CA PRO A 276 -1.44 -10.75 -28.02
C PRO A 276 -0.09 -11.43 -28.27
N ARG A 277 1.00 -10.93 -27.67
CA ARG A 277 2.36 -11.45 -27.80
C ARG A 277 2.92 -11.83 -26.43
N PRO A 278 2.46 -12.96 -25.85
CA PRO A 278 3.04 -13.45 -24.61
C PRO A 278 4.52 -13.80 -24.80
N LEU A 279 5.31 -13.47 -23.77
CA LEU A 279 6.77 -13.65 -23.74
C LEU A 279 7.20 -14.74 -22.74
N GLY A 280 6.30 -15.16 -21.85
CA GLY A 280 6.53 -16.26 -20.91
C GLY A 280 6.89 -17.55 -21.66
N GLY A 281 7.92 -18.23 -21.18
CA GLY A 281 8.50 -19.41 -21.83
C GLY A 281 9.27 -19.14 -23.13
N LYS A 282 9.32 -17.91 -23.65
CA LYS A 282 10.09 -17.55 -24.85
C LYS A 282 11.42 -16.84 -24.56
N GLY A 283 11.57 -16.28 -23.37
CA GLY A 283 12.79 -15.61 -22.96
C GLY A 283 12.92 -15.57 -21.45
N LYS A 284 14.14 -15.31 -21.00
CA LYS A 284 14.50 -15.33 -19.58
C LYS A 284 13.82 -14.22 -18.80
N VAL A 285 13.50 -14.49 -17.54
CA VAL A 285 13.09 -13.48 -16.56
C VAL A 285 14.32 -12.85 -15.91
N ALA A 286 14.45 -11.53 -16.02
CA ALA A 286 15.52 -10.74 -15.43
C ALA A 286 15.00 -9.91 -14.25
N PHE A 287 15.60 -10.06 -13.08
CA PHE A 287 15.41 -9.14 -11.97
C PHE A 287 16.38 -7.96 -12.07
N VAL A 288 15.85 -6.74 -11.90
CA VAL A 288 16.58 -5.49 -12.03
C VAL A 288 16.53 -4.72 -10.72
N TYR A 289 17.69 -4.36 -10.18
CA TYR A 289 17.77 -3.67 -8.90
C TYR A 289 18.14 -2.19 -9.10
N PRO A 290 17.31 -1.23 -8.66
CA PRO A 290 17.59 0.19 -8.87
C PRO A 290 18.64 0.74 -7.89
N GLY A 291 19.12 1.95 -8.21
CA GLY A 291 20.09 2.68 -7.39
C GLY A 291 19.52 3.27 -6.09
N SER A 292 20.39 3.90 -5.31
CA SER A 292 20.12 4.35 -3.95
C SER A 292 19.15 5.54 -3.82
N SER A 293 19.10 6.41 -4.84
CA SER A 293 18.33 7.66 -4.79
C SER A 293 16.83 7.51 -5.05
N THR A 294 16.30 6.28 -5.00
CA THR A 294 14.89 6.00 -5.31
C THR A 294 13.99 5.89 -4.08
N ALA A 295 14.56 5.69 -2.89
CA ALA A 295 13.81 5.67 -1.64
C ALA A 295 13.08 7.00 -1.38
N TYR A 296 11.89 6.93 -0.79
CA TYR A 296 11.06 8.10 -0.51
C TYR A 296 10.21 7.90 0.76
N THR A 297 9.85 9.00 1.42
CA THR A 297 8.96 8.97 2.60
C THR A 297 7.64 8.27 2.27
N HIS A 298 7.20 7.37 3.15
CA HIS A 298 6.05 6.47 2.99
C HIS A 298 6.23 5.30 2.01
N LEU A 299 7.46 4.98 1.61
CA LEU A 299 7.74 3.71 0.91
C LEU A 299 7.30 2.50 1.76
N GLY A 300 6.57 1.58 1.13
CA GLY A 300 6.13 0.34 1.76
C GLY A 300 5.13 0.51 2.90
N GLN A 301 4.43 1.65 2.96
CA GLN A 301 3.48 1.97 4.03
C GLN A 301 2.40 0.90 4.21
N ASP A 302 1.92 0.30 3.12
CA ASP A 302 0.87 -0.71 3.16
C ASP A 302 1.43 -2.13 3.09
N LEU A 303 2.72 -2.29 2.79
CA LEU A 303 3.35 -3.56 2.43
C LEU A 303 3.20 -4.63 3.52
N PHE A 304 3.46 -4.26 4.78
CA PHE A 304 3.33 -5.17 5.91
C PHE A 304 1.87 -5.50 6.28
N GLN A 305 0.92 -4.65 5.88
CA GLN A 305 -0.50 -4.95 6.04
C GLN A 305 -1.00 -5.92 4.96
N LEU A 306 -0.47 -5.77 3.74
CA LEU A 306 -0.73 -6.67 2.62
C LEU A 306 -0.12 -8.06 2.85
N PHE A 307 1.12 -8.09 3.35
CA PHE A 307 1.90 -9.30 3.59
C PHE A 307 2.36 -9.34 5.06
N PRO A 308 1.45 -9.66 6.01
CA PRO A 308 1.77 -9.67 7.44
C PRO A 308 2.89 -10.65 7.83
N GLN A 309 3.14 -11.66 7.00
CA GLN A 309 4.20 -12.65 7.20
C GLN A 309 5.61 -12.04 7.08
N LEU A 310 5.74 -10.85 6.47
CA LEU A 310 7.02 -10.15 6.35
C LEU A 310 7.60 -9.75 7.71
N PHE A 311 6.76 -9.38 8.69
CA PHE A 311 7.23 -9.01 10.02
C PHE A 311 8.02 -10.13 10.71
N PRO A 312 7.44 -11.31 11.01
CA PRO A 312 8.19 -12.36 11.68
C PRO A 312 9.37 -12.87 10.83
N HIS A 313 9.30 -12.78 9.51
CA HIS A 313 10.41 -13.12 8.63
C HIS A 313 11.60 -12.17 8.82
N PHE A 314 11.38 -10.86 8.72
CA PHE A 314 12.45 -9.87 8.81
C PHE A 314 12.90 -9.59 10.25
N GLU A 315 12.02 -9.63 11.25
CA GLU A 315 12.44 -9.51 12.66
C GLU A 315 13.36 -10.67 13.08
N LYS A 316 13.17 -11.86 12.49
CA LYS A 316 14.06 -13.01 12.71
C LYS A 316 15.38 -12.86 11.97
N MET A 317 15.35 -12.37 10.73
CA MET A 317 16.54 -12.21 9.89
C MET A 317 17.42 -11.03 10.31
N LEU A 318 16.78 -9.95 10.79
CA LEU A 318 17.38 -8.68 11.15
C LEU A 318 16.93 -8.28 12.56
N PRO A 319 17.57 -8.80 13.61
CA PRO A 319 17.40 -8.27 14.96
C PRO A 319 17.78 -6.77 14.95
N GLY A 320 16.84 -5.88 15.28
CA GLY A 320 17.00 -4.43 15.09
C GLY A 320 16.54 -3.92 13.72
N LEU A 321 15.37 -4.40 13.26
CA LEU A 321 14.78 -4.03 11.96
C LEU A 321 14.67 -2.51 11.72
N ASP A 322 14.52 -1.71 12.79
CA ASP A 322 14.51 -0.25 12.72
C ASP A 322 15.83 0.36 12.24
N GLU A 323 16.97 -0.27 12.50
CA GLU A 323 18.30 0.15 12.03
C GLU A 323 18.46 -0.03 10.50
N TYR A 324 17.53 -0.76 9.85
CA TYR A 324 17.54 -1.00 8.40
C TYR A 324 16.46 -0.19 7.67
N ILE A 325 15.29 -0.10 8.26
CA ILE A 325 14.11 0.60 7.72
C ILE A 325 14.15 2.10 8.02
N TRP A 326 14.84 2.50 9.10
CA TRP A 326 14.86 3.87 9.61
C TRP A 326 13.47 4.52 9.61
N PRO A 327 12.54 4.01 10.44
CA PRO A 327 11.12 4.35 10.37
C PRO A 327 10.82 5.84 10.53
N ASP A 328 11.71 6.62 11.13
CA ASP A 328 11.61 8.08 11.21
C ASP A 328 11.60 8.78 9.84
N TYR A 329 12.29 8.25 8.83
CA TYR A 329 12.30 8.81 7.47
C TYR A 329 11.09 8.37 6.65
N LEU A 330 10.60 7.14 6.88
CA LEU A 330 9.50 6.55 6.12
C LEU A 330 8.13 6.87 6.71
N PHE A 331 8.01 6.80 8.03
CA PHE A 331 6.77 6.94 8.79
C PHE A 331 6.96 8.00 9.89
N PRO A 332 7.30 9.25 9.50
CA PRO A 332 7.67 10.33 10.41
C PRO A 332 6.65 10.50 11.55
N LYS A 333 7.16 10.56 12.77
CA LYS A 333 6.39 10.76 14.01
C LYS A 333 6.11 12.25 14.17
N LYS A 334 4.99 12.70 13.60
CA LYS A 334 4.60 14.12 13.58
C LYS A 334 3.63 14.46 14.70
N ILE A 335 3.64 15.72 15.11
CA ILE A 335 2.62 16.26 16.02
C ILE A 335 1.47 16.86 15.20
N ARG A 336 1.81 17.61 14.14
CA ARG A 336 0.85 18.26 13.24
C ARG A 336 0.89 17.69 11.83
N SER A 337 -0.26 17.79 11.16
CA SER A 337 -0.31 17.59 9.70
C SER A 337 0.47 18.70 9.01
N GLY A 338 1.11 18.36 7.89
CA GLY A 338 1.91 19.30 7.10
C GLY A 338 3.32 19.60 7.63
N GLU A 339 3.71 19.11 8.81
CA GLU A 339 5.11 19.17 9.27
C GLU A 339 6.03 18.53 8.21
N SER A 340 7.12 19.20 7.86
CA SER A 340 8.07 18.67 6.89
C SER A 340 8.78 17.45 7.49
N PRO A 341 8.75 16.28 6.83
CA PRO A 341 9.47 15.12 7.34
C PRO A 341 10.98 15.36 7.27
N LYS A 342 11.74 14.58 8.05
CA LYS A 342 13.20 14.50 7.89
C LYS A 342 13.51 14.16 6.43
N ASN A 343 14.45 14.88 5.83
CA ASN A 343 14.83 14.63 4.45
C ASN A 343 15.74 13.40 4.36
N ILE A 344 15.23 12.30 3.81
CA ILE A 344 15.98 11.04 3.64
C ILE A 344 17.27 11.23 2.84
N TYR A 345 17.32 12.19 1.91
CA TYR A 345 18.47 12.44 1.05
C TYR A 345 19.64 13.15 1.76
N GLN A 346 19.47 13.57 3.02
CA GLN A 346 20.55 14.12 3.85
C GLN A 346 21.33 13.03 4.61
N ASP A 347 20.82 11.80 4.66
CA ASP A 347 21.48 10.66 5.29
C ASP A 347 21.70 9.53 4.27
N ALA A 348 22.94 9.45 3.79
CA ALA A 348 23.38 8.47 2.81
C ALA A 348 23.08 7.04 3.24
N ILE A 349 23.39 6.70 4.49
CA ILE A 349 23.34 5.34 5.01
C ILE A 349 21.88 4.94 5.18
N ALA A 350 21.03 5.82 5.74
CA ALA A 350 19.60 5.56 5.88
C ALA A 350 18.95 5.37 4.50
N MET A 351 19.23 6.25 3.53
CA MET A 351 18.70 6.15 2.18
C MET A 351 19.08 4.83 1.49
N MET A 352 20.36 4.47 1.54
CA MET A 352 20.88 3.24 0.93
C MET A 352 20.30 1.99 1.62
N SER A 353 20.30 1.97 2.95
CA SER A 353 19.76 0.87 3.75
C SER A 353 18.28 0.63 3.47
N ILE A 354 17.47 1.70 3.42
CA ILE A 354 16.05 1.63 3.06
C ILE A 354 15.88 1.03 1.66
N GLY A 355 16.65 1.50 0.68
CA GLY A 355 16.59 1.01 -0.70
C GLY A 355 16.91 -0.48 -0.82
N VAL A 356 17.96 -0.95 -0.14
CA VAL A 356 18.33 -2.37 -0.07
C VAL A 356 17.22 -3.17 0.62
N PHE A 357 16.75 -2.73 1.79
CA PHE A 357 15.71 -3.44 2.54
C PHE A 357 14.44 -3.67 1.70
N PHE A 358 13.93 -2.64 1.03
CA PHE A 358 12.72 -2.79 0.22
C PHE A 358 12.96 -3.60 -1.06
N SER A 359 14.14 -3.54 -1.65
CA SER A 359 14.52 -4.45 -2.75
C SER A 359 14.46 -5.91 -2.31
N THR A 360 14.96 -6.20 -1.09
CA THR A 360 14.90 -7.53 -0.48
C THR A 360 13.46 -7.93 -0.16
N ALA A 361 12.66 -7.05 0.43
CA ALA A 361 11.25 -7.31 0.73
C ALA A 361 10.43 -7.60 -0.52
N TYR A 362 10.60 -6.81 -1.58
CA TYR A 362 9.93 -7.03 -2.86
C TYR A 362 10.38 -8.32 -3.56
N THR A 363 11.69 -8.63 -3.51
CA THR A 363 12.22 -9.90 -4.01
C THR A 363 11.62 -11.08 -3.25
N HIS A 364 11.54 -10.99 -1.92
CA HIS A 364 10.92 -12.01 -1.09
C HIS A 364 9.45 -12.20 -1.44
N ILE A 365 8.68 -11.12 -1.65
CA ILE A 365 7.27 -11.21 -2.05
C ILE A 365 7.13 -12.00 -3.36
N LEU A 366 7.89 -11.65 -4.41
CA LEU A 366 7.77 -12.32 -5.70
C LEU A 366 8.17 -13.80 -5.64
N ARG A 367 9.27 -14.12 -4.96
CA ARG A 367 9.81 -15.49 -4.90
C ARG A 367 9.03 -16.38 -3.92
N ALA A 368 8.79 -15.90 -2.71
CA ALA A 368 8.18 -16.70 -1.64
C ALA A 368 6.67 -16.85 -1.80
N PHE A 369 5.97 -15.81 -2.27
CA PHE A 369 4.51 -15.79 -2.33
C PHE A 369 3.96 -15.99 -3.74
N PHE A 370 4.60 -15.42 -4.77
CA PHE A 370 4.14 -15.53 -6.16
C PHE A 370 4.94 -16.53 -6.99
N ARG A 371 5.98 -17.16 -6.42
CA ARG A 371 6.82 -18.19 -7.06
C ARG A 371 7.49 -17.75 -8.37
N ILE A 372 7.78 -16.46 -8.51
CA ILE A 372 8.50 -15.91 -9.65
C ILE A 372 9.99 -15.94 -9.34
N GLU A 373 10.74 -16.73 -10.10
CA GLU A 373 12.19 -16.83 -9.99
C GLU A 373 12.85 -16.15 -11.21
N PRO A 374 13.97 -15.43 -11.01
CA PRO A 374 14.77 -14.93 -12.11
C PRO A 374 15.69 -16.01 -12.66
N GLU A 375 16.01 -15.91 -13.94
CA GLU A 375 17.13 -16.62 -14.57
C GLU A 375 18.34 -15.68 -14.75
N VAL A 376 18.10 -14.36 -14.74
CA VAL A 376 19.12 -13.32 -14.87
C VAL A 376 18.93 -12.26 -13.80
N ALA A 377 20.02 -11.69 -13.28
CA ALA A 377 19.97 -10.54 -12.38
C ALA A 377 21.05 -9.51 -12.74
N PHE A 378 20.68 -8.24 -12.64
CA PHE A 378 21.62 -7.12 -12.72
C PHE A 378 21.09 -5.92 -11.94
N GLY A 379 21.94 -4.94 -11.68
CA GLY A 379 21.56 -3.75 -10.93
C GLY A 379 22.12 -2.46 -11.52
N TYR A 380 21.65 -1.35 -10.98
CA TYR A 380 22.12 -0.01 -11.30
C TYR A 380 22.77 0.61 -10.05
N SER A 381 24.07 0.95 -10.12
CA SER A 381 24.81 1.52 -8.99
C SER A 381 24.69 0.64 -7.73
N MET A 382 24.17 1.19 -6.62
CA MET A 382 23.85 0.46 -5.39
C MET A 382 23.02 -0.80 -5.62
N GLY A 383 22.16 -0.81 -6.63
CA GLY A 383 21.40 -1.98 -7.03
C GLY A 383 22.30 -3.17 -7.34
N GLU A 384 23.43 -2.94 -8.01
CA GLU A 384 24.40 -3.98 -8.36
C GLU A 384 25.38 -4.27 -7.22
N CYS A 385 25.89 -3.24 -6.53
CA CYS A 385 26.91 -3.48 -5.50
C CYS A 385 26.34 -4.01 -4.19
N SER A 386 25.03 -3.89 -3.95
CA SER A 386 24.39 -4.30 -2.69
C SER A 386 23.02 -4.97 -2.87
N SER A 387 22.02 -4.27 -3.42
CA SER A 387 20.61 -4.74 -3.36
C SER A 387 20.44 -6.13 -3.97
N MET A 388 21.04 -6.38 -5.14
CA MET A 388 20.99 -7.66 -5.85
C MET A 388 21.53 -8.81 -4.99
N TRP A 389 22.69 -8.62 -4.36
CA TRP A 389 23.36 -9.67 -3.58
C TRP A 389 22.58 -10.04 -2.33
N TYR A 390 22.12 -9.06 -1.54
CA TYR A 390 21.31 -9.32 -0.34
C TYR A 390 19.93 -9.86 -0.70
N SER A 391 19.28 -9.31 -1.73
CA SER A 391 17.91 -9.72 -2.12
C SER A 391 17.84 -11.16 -2.63
N LEU A 392 18.88 -11.61 -3.31
CA LEU A 392 18.97 -12.97 -3.86
C LEU A 392 19.70 -13.94 -2.91
N GLY A 393 20.03 -13.50 -1.69
CA GLY A 393 20.65 -14.30 -0.63
C GLY A 393 22.09 -14.73 -0.94
N ILE A 394 22.79 -14.00 -1.81
CA ILE A 394 24.23 -14.19 -2.07
C ILE A 394 25.07 -13.65 -0.92
N TRP A 395 24.60 -12.61 -0.24
CA TRP A 395 25.18 -12.08 1.00
C TRP A 395 24.20 -12.22 2.17
N SER A 396 24.75 -12.38 3.37
CA SER A 396 23.97 -12.50 4.60
C SER A 396 23.62 -11.13 5.17
N ALA A 397 22.47 -11.05 5.83
CA ALA A 397 22.02 -9.82 6.47
C ALA A 397 22.97 -9.35 7.60
N ASP A 398 23.71 -10.27 8.22
CA ASP A 398 24.70 -9.97 9.27
C ASP A 398 25.91 -9.15 8.77
N GLU A 399 26.17 -9.19 7.46
CA GLU A 399 27.34 -8.56 6.83
C GLU A 399 27.13 -7.06 6.56
N THR A 400 25.89 -6.60 6.69
CA THR A 400 25.50 -5.20 6.47
C THR A 400 26.14 -4.21 7.45
N LYS A 401 26.61 -4.67 8.62
CA LYS A 401 27.27 -3.83 9.63
C LYS A 401 28.57 -3.22 9.13
N GLU A 402 29.35 -3.96 8.34
CA GLU A 402 30.58 -3.45 7.72
C GLU A 402 30.29 -2.22 6.86
N PHE A 403 29.13 -2.17 6.18
CA PHE A 403 28.70 -1.00 5.44
C PHE A 403 28.24 0.15 6.36
N GLN A 404 27.39 -0.14 7.34
CA GLN A 404 26.82 0.88 8.24
C GLN A 404 27.89 1.58 9.11
N GLU A 405 28.94 0.86 9.49
CA GLU A 405 30.01 1.37 10.34
C GLU A 405 31.17 1.99 9.53
N SER A 406 31.17 1.80 8.20
CA SER A 406 32.29 2.24 7.36
C SER A 406 32.40 3.77 7.28
N PRO A 407 33.61 4.33 7.49
CA PRO A 407 33.85 5.76 7.25
C PRO A 407 33.75 6.13 5.76
N ILE A 408 33.80 5.14 4.84
CA ILE A 408 33.80 5.39 3.39
C ILE A 408 32.51 6.12 2.99
N PHE A 409 31.35 5.56 3.28
CA PHE A 409 30.07 6.18 2.90
C PHE A 409 29.57 7.23 3.91
N LYS A 410 30.20 7.32 5.09
CA LYS A 410 29.86 8.33 6.10
C LYS A 410 30.56 9.66 5.84
N ASN A 411 31.86 9.63 5.54
CA ASN A 411 32.70 10.84 5.48
C ASN A 411 33.59 10.92 4.22
N ARG A 412 34.09 9.79 3.69
CA ARG A 412 35.01 9.80 2.55
C ARG A 412 34.29 10.14 1.25
N PHE A 413 33.28 9.36 0.89
CA PHE A 413 32.51 9.46 -0.34
C PHE A 413 31.29 10.35 -0.24
N ALA A 414 30.68 10.44 0.95
CA ALA A 414 29.54 11.30 1.24
C ALA A 414 29.80 12.06 2.56
N GLY A 415 28.81 12.81 3.04
CA GLY A 415 28.93 13.57 4.30
C GLY A 415 29.96 14.69 4.20
N ASN A 416 31.22 14.39 4.54
CA ASN A 416 32.33 15.35 4.51
C ASN A 416 33.08 15.45 3.17
N LEU A 417 32.87 14.48 2.25
CA LEU A 417 33.56 14.42 0.96
C LEU A 417 35.10 14.48 1.12
N GLU A 418 35.65 13.81 2.15
CA GLU A 418 37.07 13.91 2.51
C GLU A 418 37.99 13.48 1.38
N LEU A 419 37.62 12.42 0.64
CA LEU A 419 38.43 11.96 -0.50
C LEU A 419 38.45 12.99 -1.63
N LEU A 420 37.33 13.69 -1.86
CA LEU A 420 37.27 14.76 -2.85
C LEU A 420 38.17 15.93 -2.44
N ALA A 421 38.10 16.33 -1.17
CA ALA A 421 38.92 17.40 -0.62
C ALA A 421 40.42 17.10 -0.77
N GLU A 422 40.85 15.88 -0.46
CA GLU A 422 42.22 15.39 -0.68
C GLU A 422 42.60 15.38 -2.17
N HIS A 423 41.71 14.87 -3.03
CA HIS A 423 41.96 14.78 -4.46
C HIS A 423 42.09 16.16 -5.12
N TRP A 424 41.30 17.13 -4.69
CA TRP A 424 41.32 18.50 -5.22
C TRP A 424 42.28 19.44 -4.49
N GLY A 425 42.86 19.03 -3.36
CA GLY A 425 43.75 19.86 -2.55
C GLY A 425 43.04 21.04 -1.88
N ILE A 426 41.78 20.85 -1.46
CA ILE A 426 40.92 21.89 -0.87
C ILE A 426 40.37 21.45 0.49
N THR A 427 39.63 22.34 1.16
CA THR A 427 38.93 21.99 2.41
C THR A 427 37.67 21.17 2.13
N THR A 428 37.21 20.39 3.12
CA THR A 428 35.94 19.64 3.03
C THR A 428 34.74 20.55 2.85
N GLU A 429 34.74 21.73 3.47
CA GLU A 429 33.68 22.74 3.30
C GLU A 429 33.65 23.28 1.87
N GLU A 430 34.81 23.57 1.29
CA GLU A 430 34.91 23.98 -0.12
C GLU A 430 34.45 22.86 -1.05
N ALA A 431 34.82 21.61 -0.78
CA ALA A 431 34.41 20.44 -1.55
C ALA A 431 32.88 20.30 -1.60
N LYS A 432 32.19 20.39 -0.46
CA LYS A 432 30.71 20.35 -0.39
C LYS A 432 30.03 21.48 -1.16
N ASN A 433 30.59 22.68 -1.08
CA ASN A 433 30.03 23.86 -1.73
C ASN A 433 30.20 23.83 -3.26
N ARG A 434 31.27 23.20 -3.74
CA ARG A 434 31.62 23.10 -5.16
C ARG A 434 31.09 21.83 -5.83
N TRP A 435 30.85 20.75 -5.09
CA TRP A 435 30.42 19.49 -5.70
C TRP A 435 28.95 19.50 -6.10
N VAL A 436 28.65 19.02 -7.30
CA VAL A 436 27.27 18.78 -7.76
C VAL A 436 27.20 17.50 -8.60
N SER A 437 26.03 16.86 -8.58
CA SER A 437 25.65 15.82 -9.54
C SER A 437 24.35 16.23 -10.21
N LEU A 438 24.32 16.23 -11.54
CA LEU A 438 23.21 16.69 -12.36
C LEU A 438 22.81 15.59 -13.36
N VAL A 439 21.53 15.27 -13.40
CA VAL A 439 20.93 14.57 -14.55
C VAL A 439 20.75 15.59 -15.67
N LEU A 440 21.24 15.28 -16.87
CA LEU A 440 21.10 16.07 -18.08
C LEU A 440 20.20 15.33 -19.05
N LEU A 441 19.15 16.01 -19.53
CA LEU A 441 18.32 15.52 -20.64
C LEU A 441 18.93 15.99 -21.97
N ALA A 442 20.00 15.33 -22.39
CA ALA A 442 20.78 15.68 -23.58
C ALA A 442 21.40 14.44 -24.24
N PRO A 443 21.74 14.49 -25.54
CA PRO A 443 22.41 13.40 -26.23
C PRO A 443 23.74 13.03 -25.59
N ARG A 444 23.93 11.74 -25.29
CA ARG A 444 25.15 11.19 -24.68
C ARG A 444 26.42 11.66 -25.37
N GLU A 445 26.47 11.57 -26.70
CA GLU A 445 27.67 11.91 -27.49
C GLU A 445 28.11 13.37 -27.31
N GLU A 446 27.16 14.30 -27.21
CA GLU A 446 27.46 15.71 -27.00
C GLU A 446 27.99 15.97 -25.59
N VAL A 447 27.41 15.31 -24.58
CA VAL A 447 27.88 15.39 -23.19
C VAL A 447 29.29 14.81 -23.07
N GLU A 448 29.55 13.64 -23.67
CA GLU A 448 30.89 13.01 -23.67
C GLU A 448 31.96 13.92 -24.29
N ARG A 449 31.62 14.65 -25.36
CA ARG A 449 32.53 15.64 -25.97
C ARG A 449 32.83 16.78 -25.01
N LEU A 450 31.81 17.40 -24.43
CA LEU A 450 31.96 18.58 -23.58
C LEU A 450 32.63 18.29 -22.24
N VAL A 451 32.36 17.12 -21.65
CA VAL A 451 33.00 16.68 -20.40
C VAL A 451 34.53 16.56 -20.60
N LYS A 452 35.01 16.11 -21.76
CA LYS A 452 36.45 16.03 -22.06
C LYS A 452 37.13 17.40 -22.17
N GLU A 453 36.37 18.45 -22.47
CA GLU A 453 36.88 19.83 -22.61
C GLU A 453 36.90 20.60 -21.28
N LYS A 454 36.30 20.06 -20.21
CA LYS A 454 36.18 20.71 -18.90
C LYS A 454 36.98 19.96 -17.85
N ASP A 455 37.84 20.67 -17.13
CA ASP A 455 38.48 20.11 -15.94
C ASP A 455 37.45 19.91 -14.82
N LYS A 456 37.61 18.84 -14.03
CA LYS A 456 36.74 18.49 -12.89
C LYS A 456 35.26 18.31 -13.20
N ALA A 457 34.88 18.01 -14.43
CA ALA A 457 33.55 17.49 -14.76
C ALA A 457 33.68 16.05 -15.26
N PHE A 458 32.80 15.16 -14.81
CA PHE A 458 32.88 13.74 -15.12
C PHE A 458 31.51 13.20 -15.50
N LEU A 459 31.48 12.33 -16.51
CA LEU A 459 30.28 11.58 -16.89
C LEU A 459 30.24 10.29 -16.06
N THR A 460 29.29 10.17 -15.14
CA THR A 460 29.22 9.05 -14.19
C THR A 460 28.18 8.01 -14.53
N PHE A 461 27.08 8.42 -15.17
CA PHE A 461 26.06 7.49 -15.61
C PHE A 461 25.58 7.82 -17.01
N ILE A 462 25.35 6.77 -17.79
CA ILE A 462 24.56 6.80 -19.01
C ILE A 462 23.29 6.00 -18.71
N ASN A 463 22.14 6.68 -18.65
CA ASN A 463 20.86 6.06 -18.34
C ASN A 463 20.17 5.63 -19.64
N THR A 464 20.15 6.53 -20.62
CA THR A 464 19.70 6.31 -22.00
C THR A 464 20.59 7.10 -22.97
N GLU A 465 20.30 7.06 -24.28
CA GLU A 465 21.00 7.90 -25.26
C GLU A 465 20.74 9.41 -25.07
N ASN A 466 19.67 9.78 -24.35
CA ASN A 466 19.26 11.18 -24.14
C ASN A 466 19.13 11.57 -22.66
N GLU A 467 19.55 10.70 -21.75
CA GLU A 467 19.56 10.95 -20.32
C GLU A 467 20.86 10.44 -19.72
N VAL A 468 21.66 11.35 -19.16
CA VAL A 468 22.95 11.04 -18.55
C VAL A 468 23.15 11.80 -17.24
N VAL A 469 24.11 11.38 -16.44
CA VAL A 469 24.49 12.07 -15.20
C VAL A 469 25.93 12.52 -15.28
N ILE A 470 26.14 13.82 -15.05
CA ILE A 470 27.47 14.36 -14.81
C ILE A 470 27.61 14.75 -13.34
N SER A 471 28.82 14.62 -12.82
CA SER A 471 29.17 15.09 -11.49
C SER A 471 30.56 15.70 -11.49
N GLY A 472 30.78 16.67 -10.60
CA GLY A 472 32.02 17.44 -10.61
C GLY A 472 31.88 18.81 -9.97
N ASP A 473 32.77 19.70 -10.39
CA ASP A 473 32.73 21.11 -10.02
C ASP A 473 31.48 21.79 -10.58
N LYS A 474 30.78 22.50 -9.70
CA LYS A 474 29.48 23.12 -9.96
C LYS A 474 29.50 24.07 -11.15
N ASP A 475 30.55 24.85 -11.32
CA ASP A 475 30.61 25.82 -12.42
C ASP A 475 30.92 25.11 -13.74
N ALA A 476 31.79 24.09 -13.71
CA ALA A 476 32.07 23.25 -14.88
C ALA A 476 30.81 22.50 -15.35
N CYS A 477 30.10 21.81 -14.46
CA CYS A 477 28.88 21.08 -14.78
C CYS A 477 27.77 22.01 -15.29
N ARG A 478 27.61 23.20 -14.71
CA ARG A 478 26.64 24.20 -15.17
C ARG A 478 26.98 24.74 -16.55
N ALA A 479 28.26 25.03 -16.83
CA ALA A 479 28.69 25.50 -18.14
C ALA A 479 28.38 24.47 -19.25
N ILE A 480 28.53 23.17 -18.96
CA ILE A 480 28.14 22.10 -19.89
C ILE A 480 26.63 22.14 -20.15
N ALA A 481 25.81 22.21 -19.09
CA ALA A 481 24.35 22.27 -19.22
C ALA A 481 23.87 23.52 -19.98
N GLU A 482 24.49 24.68 -19.73
CA GLU A 482 24.21 25.93 -20.44
C GLU A 482 24.58 25.85 -21.92
N GLN A 483 25.73 25.26 -22.25
CA GLN A 483 26.18 25.09 -23.63
C GLN A 483 25.27 24.12 -24.41
N LEU A 484 24.73 23.09 -23.76
CA LEU A 484 23.75 22.17 -24.35
C LEU A 484 22.33 22.75 -24.39
N ASN A 485 22.07 23.83 -23.65
CA ASN A 485 20.73 24.39 -23.45
C ASN A 485 19.69 23.30 -23.06
N CYS A 486 20.09 22.39 -22.18
CA CYS A 486 19.29 21.24 -21.80
C CYS A 486 18.63 21.41 -20.43
N GLN A 487 17.55 20.68 -20.19
CA GLN A 487 16.98 20.57 -18.85
C GLN A 487 17.92 19.79 -17.94
N THR A 488 18.08 20.27 -16.70
CA THR A 488 18.85 19.58 -15.66
C THR A 488 18.00 19.28 -14.44
N ILE A 489 18.30 18.16 -13.79
CA ILE A 489 17.69 17.77 -12.51
C ILE A 489 18.83 17.51 -11.52
N PRO A 490 18.94 18.29 -10.42
CA PRO A 490 19.96 18.03 -9.42
C PRO A 490 19.66 16.75 -8.66
N ILE A 491 20.68 15.91 -8.46
CA ILE A 491 20.57 14.75 -7.58
C ILE A 491 20.59 15.29 -6.13
N PRO A 492 19.57 15.00 -5.31
CA PRO A 492 19.39 15.64 -3.99
C PRO A 492 20.37 15.16 -2.92
N PHE A 493 21.31 14.29 -3.29
CA PHE A 493 22.28 13.65 -2.42
C PHE A 493 23.69 13.86 -2.97
N GLN A 494 24.60 14.39 -2.14
CA GLN A 494 26.00 14.61 -2.51
C GLN A 494 26.84 13.39 -2.14
N ASN A 495 27.36 12.73 -3.18
CA ASN A 495 28.40 11.72 -3.07
C ASN A 495 29.34 11.80 -4.29
N ILE A 496 30.49 11.16 -4.18
CA ILE A 496 31.50 11.11 -5.25
C ILE A 496 31.69 9.71 -5.85
N ILE A 497 30.79 8.76 -5.64
CA ILE A 497 30.95 7.43 -6.24
C ILE A 497 30.91 7.51 -7.78
N HIS A 498 31.40 6.46 -8.44
CA HIS A 498 31.53 6.31 -9.89
C HIS A 498 32.65 7.12 -10.55
N HIS A 499 33.66 7.51 -9.77
CA HIS A 499 34.85 8.20 -10.28
C HIS A 499 36.10 7.34 -10.07
N ASP A 500 37.05 7.45 -10.99
CA ASP A 500 38.31 6.69 -10.96
C ASP A 500 39.14 6.96 -9.69
N PHE A 501 39.12 8.19 -9.17
CA PHE A 501 39.82 8.54 -7.94
C PHE A 501 39.26 7.83 -6.70
N CYS A 502 38.06 7.23 -6.75
CA CYS A 502 37.54 6.35 -5.70
C CYS A 502 38.36 5.07 -5.54
N GLU A 503 39.18 4.70 -6.53
CA GLU A 503 40.10 3.55 -6.44
C GLU A 503 41.13 3.72 -5.30
N LYS A 504 41.34 4.94 -4.80
CA LYS A 504 42.15 5.17 -3.58
C LYS A 504 41.58 4.48 -2.34
N GLU A 505 40.27 4.21 -2.31
CA GLU A 505 39.58 3.49 -1.23
C GLU A 505 39.39 1.99 -1.53
N ARG A 506 40.05 1.45 -2.56
CA ARG A 506 39.86 0.06 -3.02
C ARG A 506 39.99 -0.96 -1.91
N GLU A 507 40.97 -0.82 -1.02
CA GLU A 507 41.19 -1.76 0.08
C GLU A 507 39.98 -1.81 1.02
N GLY A 508 39.46 -0.63 1.42
CA GLY A 508 38.29 -0.55 2.27
C GLY A 508 37.01 -1.00 1.58
N LEU A 509 36.84 -0.67 0.29
CA LEU A 509 35.71 -1.17 -0.51
C LEU A 509 35.74 -2.69 -0.68
N LEU A 510 36.91 -3.29 -0.91
CA LEU A 510 37.02 -4.74 -0.97
C LEU A 510 36.68 -5.38 0.36
N LYS A 511 37.21 -4.85 1.47
CA LYS A 511 36.89 -5.33 2.81
C LYS A 511 35.37 -5.32 3.06
N MET A 512 34.68 -4.27 2.62
CA MET A 512 33.24 -4.10 2.77
C MET A 512 32.37 -5.00 1.88
N HIS A 513 32.94 -5.69 0.89
CA HIS A 513 32.18 -6.52 -0.06
C HIS A 513 32.68 -7.97 -0.12
N HIS A 514 33.78 -8.29 0.56
CA HIS A 514 34.40 -9.61 0.52
C HIS A 514 33.80 -10.53 1.59
N PHE A 515 32.65 -11.09 1.23
CA PHE A 515 31.77 -11.86 2.08
C PHE A 515 31.65 -13.32 1.67
N GLN A 516 31.33 -14.19 2.61
CA GLN A 516 31.13 -15.61 2.29
C GLN A 516 29.84 -15.77 1.50
N LEU A 517 29.87 -16.61 0.46
CA LEU A 517 28.69 -16.87 -0.37
C LEU A 517 27.95 -18.11 0.18
N PRO A 518 26.82 -17.96 0.89
CA PRO A 518 26.15 -19.10 1.53
C PRO A 518 25.46 -20.01 0.52
N GLN A 519 25.17 -19.50 -0.69
CA GLN A 519 24.53 -20.24 -1.77
C GLN A 519 25.02 -19.79 -3.14
N LYS A 520 24.88 -20.68 -4.12
CA LYS A 520 25.12 -20.41 -5.53
C LYS A 520 23.87 -20.77 -6.33
N PRO A 521 22.89 -19.85 -6.44
CA PRO A 521 21.67 -20.11 -7.20
C PRO A 521 22.00 -20.19 -8.70
N ALA A 522 21.16 -20.89 -9.45
CA ALA A 522 21.24 -20.95 -10.92
C ALA A 522 20.66 -19.66 -11.53
N ILE A 523 21.36 -18.55 -11.32
CA ILE A 523 21.02 -17.21 -11.83
C ILE A 523 22.28 -16.64 -12.46
N ASP A 524 22.15 -16.13 -13.69
CA ASP A 524 23.25 -15.46 -14.38
C ASP A 524 23.31 -13.99 -13.90
N PHE A 525 24.39 -13.58 -13.24
CA PHE A 525 24.57 -12.22 -12.72
C PHE A 525 25.38 -11.38 -13.70
N TYR A 526 24.93 -10.19 -14.07
CA TYR A 526 25.64 -9.34 -15.04
C TYR A 526 26.20 -8.07 -14.40
N SER A 527 27.42 -7.72 -14.78
CA SER A 527 28.11 -6.49 -14.36
C SER A 527 27.81 -5.33 -15.29
N SER A 528 27.45 -4.17 -14.73
CA SER A 528 27.39 -2.92 -15.48
C SER A 528 28.75 -2.31 -15.81
N ILE A 529 29.84 -2.88 -15.28
CA ILE A 529 31.20 -2.43 -15.56
C ILE A 529 31.85 -3.29 -16.64
N THR A 530 31.90 -4.61 -16.44
CA THR A 530 32.55 -5.51 -17.41
C THR A 530 31.64 -5.86 -18.58
N GLN A 531 30.33 -5.62 -18.46
CA GLN A 531 29.33 -5.92 -19.50
C GLN A 531 29.33 -7.41 -19.84
N SER A 532 29.50 -8.23 -18.80
CA SER A 532 29.60 -9.69 -18.89
C SER A 532 28.98 -10.33 -17.65
N GLU A 533 28.79 -11.64 -17.72
CA GLU A 533 28.43 -12.45 -16.56
C GLU A 533 29.53 -12.37 -15.48
N ILE A 534 29.12 -12.35 -14.22
CA ILE A 534 29.93 -12.33 -13.02
C ILE A 534 29.99 -13.76 -12.49
N GLU A 535 31.20 -14.30 -12.37
CA GLU A 535 31.41 -15.57 -11.69
C GLU A 535 31.03 -15.45 -10.20
N LEU A 536 30.20 -16.38 -9.70
CA LEU A 536 29.85 -16.48 -8.28
C LEU A 536 31.01 -17.02 -7.44
N ASP A 537 32.05 -16.21 -7.34
CA ASP A 537 33.18 -16.30 -6.44
C ASP A 537 33.22 -15.08 -5.52
N SER A 538 33.55 -15.29 -4.25
CA SER A 538 33.49 -14.25 -3.21
C SER A 538 34.36 -13.04 -3.56
N LEU A 539 35.58 -13.27 -4.06
CA LEU A 539 36.48 -12.20 -4.46
C LEU A 539 35.98 -11.53 -5.74
N LYS A 540 35.49 -12.29 -6.72
CA LYS A 540 34.95 -11.71 -7.98
C LYS A 540 33.74 -10.81 -7.74
N VAL A 541 32.84 -11.22 -6.84
CA VAL A 541 31.69 -10.41 -6.42
C VAL A 541 32.17 -9.13 -5.73
N ALA A 542 33.14 -9.23 -4.81
CA ALA A 542 33.71 -8.06 -4.12
C ALA A 542 34.44 -7.10 -5.06
N GLU A 543 35.23 -7.64 -6.00
CA GLU A 543 35.92 -6.87 -7.05
C GLU A 543 34.92 -6.15 -7.94
N ASN A 544 33.82 -6.81 -8.32
CA ASN A 544 32.76 -6.19 -9.10
C ASN A 544 32.10 -5.03 -8.35
N SER A 545 31.64 -5.27 -7.11
CA SER A 545 31.01 -4.22 -6.28
C SER A 545 31.96 -3.03 -6.04
N THR A 546 33.26 -3.29 -5.86
CA THR A 546 34.29 -2.25 -5.77
C THR A 546 34.43 -1.46 -7.07
N ALA A 547 34.46 -2.15 -8.23
CA ALA A 547 34.57 -1.52 -9.52
C ALA A 547 33.35 -0.65 -9.85
N VAL A 548 32.14 -1.10 -9.47
CA VAL A 548 30.90 -0.31 -9.61
C VAL A 548 31.04 1.02 -8.86
N CYS A 549 31.60 1.03 -7.65
CA CYS A 549 31.81 2.27 -6.89
C CYS A 549 32.83 3.23 -7.52
N CYS A 550 33.71 2.77 -8.41
CA CYS A 550 34.86 3.54 -8.90
C CYS A 550 34.80 3.84 -10.41
N ARG A 551 33.76 3.42 -11.11
CA ARG A 551 33.68 3.55 -12.57
C ARG A 551 32.31 4.04 -13.03
N GLN A 552 32.32 4.64 -14.21
CA GLN A 552 31.14 5.04 -14.96
C GLN A 552 30.25 3.82 -15.24
N VAL A 553 28.94 4.00 -15.09
CA VAL A 553 27.93 2.98 -15.39
C VAL A 553 27.31 3.25 -16.76
N ASP A 554 27.41 2.29 -17.68
CA ASP A 554 26.73 2.30 -18.99
C ASP A 554 25.51 1.36 -18.95
N PHE A 555 24.36 1.91 -18.53
CA PHE A 555 23.15 1.12 -18.36
C PHE A 555 22.56 0.61 -19.69
N PRO A 556 22.51 1.41 -20.78
CA PRO A 556 22.08 0.92 -22.09
C PRO A 556 22.85 -0.30 -22.56
N LYS A 557 24.18 -0.29 -22.41
CA LYS A 557 25.01 -1.44 -22.80
C LYS A 557 24.68 -2.67 -21.96
N THR A 558 24.50 -2.50 -20.65
CA THR A 558 24.17 -3.60 -19.72
C THR A 558 22.83 -4.24 -20.10
N VAL A 559 21.81 -3.43 -20.36
CA VAL A 559 20.48 -3.89 -20.77
C VAL A 559 20.54 -4.65 -22.10
N ARG A 560 21.32 -4.15 -23.07
CA ARG A 560 21.50 -4.84 -24.37
C ARG A 560 22.23 -6.18 -24.20
N THR A 561 23.28 -6.24 -23.39
CA THR A 561 23.98 -7.50 -23.09
C THR A 561 23.03 -8.54 -22.47
N VAL A 562 22.23 -8.14 -21.48
CA VAL A 562 21.24 -9.03 -20.85
C VAL A 562 20.13 -9.45 -21.84
N TYR A 563 19.71 -8.54 -22.72
CA TYR A 563 18.75 -8.85 -23.78
C TYR A 563 19.31 -9.87 -24.79
N GLU A 564 20.57 -9.71 -25.21
CA GLU A 564 21.29 -10.63 -26.08
C GLU A 564 21.49 -12.01 -25.42
N ALA A 565 21.64 -12.04 -24.10
CA ALA A 565 21.67 -13.26 -23.30
C ALA A 565 20.29 -13.97 -23.16
N GLY A 566 19.25 -13.44 -23.79
CA GLY A 566 17.93 -14.07 -23.91
C GLY A 566 16.87 -13.52 -22.96
N ALA A 567 17.17 -12.51 -22.14
CA ALA A 567 16.15 -11.88 -21.31
C ALA A 567 15.09 -11.16 -22.15
N ARG A 568 13.82 -11.37 -21.80
CA ARG A 568 12.67 -10.70 -22.46
C ARG A 568 11.72 -10.05 -21.46
N ILE A 569 11.80 -10.43 -20.19
CA ILE A 569 10.94 -9.95 -19.12
C ILE A 569 11.82 -9.34 -18.04
N PHE A 570 11.74 -8.03 -17.85
CA PHE A 570 12.52 -7.26 -16.90
C PHE A 570 11.62 -6.80 -15.76
N ILE A 571 11.95 -7.20 -14.53
CA ILE A 571 11.18 -6.88 -13.33
C ILE A 571 12.06 -6.04 -12.40
N GLU A 572 11.73 -4.76 -12.27
CA GLU A 572 12.40 -3.85 -11.34
C GLU A 572 11.92 -4.07 -9.91
N LEU A 573 12.85 -4.43 -9.03
CA LEU A 573 12.64 -4.78 -7.62
C LEU A 573 13.32 -3.78 -6.70
N GLY A 574 12.67 -2.64 -6.51
CA GLY A 574 13.08 -1.61 -5.58
C GLY A 574 12.08 -0.47 -5.56
N ALA A 575 12.46 0.64 -4.93
CA ALA A 575 11.61 1.82 -4.86
C ALA A 575 11.51 2.49 -6.24
N ASN A 576 10.32 2.99 -6.57
CA ASN A 576 10.02 3.65 -7.83
C ASN A 576 10.18 2.74 -9.08
N ALA A 577 10.05 3.33 -10.27
CA ALA A 577 10.04 2.60 -11.55
C ALA A 577 11.04 3.18 -12.57
N THR A 578 12.21 3.60 -12.09
CA THR A 578 13.18 4.37 -12.89
C THR A 578 13.86 3.49 -13.93
N CYS A 579 14.40 2.34 -13.55
CA CYS A 579 15.07 1.42 -14.49
C CYS A 579 14.08 0.89 -15.53
N THR A 580 12.83 0.66 -15.14
CA THR A 580 11.73 0.25 -16.02
C THR A 580 11.48 1.27 -17.13
N GLY A 581 11.55 2.57 -16.80
CA GLY A 581 11.45 3.65 -17.80
C GLY A 581 12.60 3.59 -18.80
N TRP A 582 13.84 3.52 -18.31
CA TRP A 582 15.03 3.46 -19.14
C TRP A 582 15.06 2.21 -20.04
N ILE A 583 14.75 1.02 -19.50
CA ILE A 583 14.72 -0.23 -20.27
C ILE A 583 13.74 -0.13 -21.44
N LYS A 584 12.55 0.47 -21.23
CA LYS A 584 11.57 0.69 -22.31
C LYS A 584 12.08 1.59 -23.43
N GLU A 585 12.89 2.58 -23.07
CA GLU A 585 13.52 3.48 -24.03
C GLU A 585 14.67 2.78 -24.78
N ILE A 586 15.57 2.11 -24.06
CA ILE A 586 16.74 1.41 -24.60
C ILE A 586 16.32 0.32 -25.60
N LEU A 587 15.31 -0.47 -25.24
CA LEU A 587 14.80 -1.59 -26.03
C LEU A 587 13.59 -1.20 -26.89
N LYS A 588 13.37 0.10 -27.13
CA LYS A 588 12.27 0.57 -27.98
C LYS A 588 12.37 -0.06 -29.37
N GLY A 589 11.31 -0.76 -29.77
CA GLY A 589 11.24 -1.48 -31.05
C GLY A 589 11.55 -2.97 -30.93
N GLU A 590 12.19 -3.40 -29.85
CA GLU A 590 12.48 -4.81 -29.55
C GLU A 590 11.34 -5.45 -28.76
N GLU A 591 11.14 -6.76 -28.91
CA GLU A 591 10.16 -7.50 -28.10
C GLU A 591 10.66 -7.65 -26.66
N HIS A 592 10.03 -6.94 -25.73
CA HIS A 592 10.33 -7.02 -24.30
C HIS A 592 9.13 -6.60 -23.44
N LEU A 593 9.14 -7.01 -22.17
CA LEU A 593 8.30 -6.49 -21.09
C LEU A 593 9.22 -5.88 -20.03
N ALA A 594 8.96 -4.64 -19.62
CA ALA A 594 9.60 -4.03 -18.45
C ALA A 594 8.53 -3.52 -17.48
N VAL A 595 8.58 -3.99 -16.23
CA VAL A 595 7.60 -3.69 -15.18
C VAL A 595 8.29 -3.46 -13.84
N ALA A 596 7.74 -2.56 -13.04
CA ALA A 596 8.22 -2.30 -11.67
C ALA A 596 7.21 -2.78 -10.64
N ILE A 597 7.69 -3.24 -9.50
CA ILE A 597 6.83 -3.65 -8.37
C ILE A 597 6.28 -2.46 -7.57
N ASN A 598 6.97 -1.31 -7.60
CA ASN A 598 6.61 -0.11 -6.88
C ASN A 598 6.63 1.12 -7.82
N GLN A 599 5.79 2.10 -7.53
CA GLN A 599 5.80 3.39 -8.20
C GLN A 599 5.41 4.49 -7.21
N LYS A 600 6.25 5.53 -7.09
CA LYS A 600 5.98 6.64 -6.19
C LYS A 600 4.63 7.29 -6.52
N GLY A 601 3.79 7.48 -5.51
CA GLY A 601 2.45 8.05 -5.64
C GLY A 601 1.35 7.06 -5.98
N LYS A 602 1.66 5.77 -6.17
CA LYS A 602 0.68 4.69 -6.33
C LYS A 602 0.67 3.80 -5.08
N PRO A 603 -0.50 3.32 -4.61
CA PRO A 603 -0.57 2.34 -3.52
C PRO A 603 0.18 1.05 -3.86
N ASP A 604 0.83 0.42 -2.86
CA ASP A 604 1.61 -0.81 -3.06
C ASP A 604 0.76 -1.94 -3.67
N ALA A 605 -0.47 -2.13 -3.16
CA ALA A 605 -1.39 -3.14 -3.67
C ALA A 605 -1.69 -2.97 -5.17
N GLN A 606 -1.94 -1.74 -5.62
CA GLN A 606 -2.22 -1.46 -7.02
C GLN A 606 -1.00 -1.73 -7.90
N SER A 607 0.21 -1.33 -7.46
CA SER A 607 1.44 -1.54 -8.22
C SER A 607 1.77 -3.03 -8.37
N ILE A 608 1.64 -3.81 -7.28
CA ILE A 608 1.87 -5.25 -7.29
C ILE A 608 0.85 -5.96 -8.18
N LEU A 609 -0.45 -5.61 -8.10
CA LEU A 609 -1.47 -6.22 -8.94
C LEU A 609 -1.28 -5.89 -10.43
N GLU A 610 -0.85 -4.68 -10.78
CA GLU A 610 -0.50 -4.30 -12.16
C GLU A 610 0.70 -5.08 -12.70
N LEU A 611 1.71 -5.33 -11.86
CA LEU A 611 2.84 -6.20 -12.20
C LEU A 611 2.33 -7.62 -12.48
N LEU A 612 1.57 -8.21 -11.55
CA LEU A 612 1.05 -9.58 -11.68
C LEU A 612 0.12 -9.72 -12.89
N ALA A 613 -0.72 -8.72 -13.18
CA ALA A 613 -1.60 -8.69 -14.34
C ALA A 613 -0.80 -8.73 -15.65
N GLN A 614 0.28 -7.94 -15.74
CA GLN A 614 1.16 -7.94 -16.92
C GLN A 614 1.91 -9.27 -17.06
N LEU A 615 2.49 -9.80 -15.98
CA LEU A 615 3.19 -11.08 -16.01
C LEU A 615 2.25 -12.24 -16.41
N ALA A 616 1.05 -12.30 -15.82
CA ALA A 616 0.03 -13.30 -16.15
C ALA A 616 -0.42 -13.21 -17.62
N SER A 617 -0.63 -11.99 -18.14
CA SER A 617 -0.98 -11.80 -19.55
C SER A 617 0.15 -12.19 -20.50
N HIS A 618 1.40 -11.98 -20.09
CA HIS A 618 2.57 -12.46 -20.82
C HIS A 618 2.80 -13.97 -20.68
N GLY A 619 2.02 -14.70 -19.88
CA GLY A 619 2.12 -16.14 -19.72
C GLY A 619 3.28 -16.58 -18.82
N VAL A 620 3.76 -15.70 -17.94
CA VAL A 620 4.70 -16.10 -16.87
C VAL A 620 3.97 -17.04 -15.91
N GLU A 621 4.67 -18.04 -15.39
CA GLU A 621 4.12 -18.91 -14.36
C GLU A 621 4.19 -18.20 -13.00
N LEU A 622 3.07 -18.15 -12.29
CA LEU A 622 2.96 -17.48 -10.99
C LEU A 622 1.87 -18.11 -10.13
N ASP A 623 2.12 -18.18 -8.83
CA ASP A 623 1.15 -18.62 -7.81
C ASP A 623 0.34 -17.43 -7.31
N LEU A 624 -0.94 -17.37 -7.67
CA LEU A 624 -1.85 -16.31 -7.22
C LEU A 624 -2.75 -16.71 -6.06
N SER A 625 -2.58 -17.90 -5.48
CA SER A 625 -3.46 -18.42 -4.44
C SER A 625 -3.61 -17.46 -3.26
N MET A 626 -2.56 -16.72 -2.93
CA MET A 626 -2.53 -15.74 -1.86
C MET A 626 -3.55 -14.60 -2.03
N LEU A 627 -3.88 -14.22 -3.28
CA LEU A 627 -4.83 -13.16 -3.59
C LEU A 627 -6.28 -13.55 -3.34
N TYR A 628 -6.58 -14.85 -3.25
CA TYR A 628 -7.94 -15.36 -3.22
C TYR A 628 -8.22 -16.06 -1.89
N SER A 629 -9.42 -15.85 -1.34
CA SER A 629 -9.85 -16.67 -0.21
C SER A 629 -9.94 -18.14 -0.63
N PRO A 630 -9.57 -19.08 0.26
CA PRO A 630 -9.68 -20.50 -0.03
C PRO A 630 -11.12 -20.86 -0.39
N ALA A 631 -11.29 -21.89 -1.24
CA ALA A 631 -12.61 -22.39 -1.59
C ALA A 631 -13.37 -22.70 -0.30
N LYS A 632 -14.59 -22.16 -0.15
CA LYS A 632 -15.43 -22.49 1.01
C LYS A 632 -15.71 -23.98 0.98
N GLU A 633 -15.06 -24.75 1.84
CA GLU A 633 -15.58 -26.07 2.22
C GLU A 633 -16.98 -25.84 2.79
N GLU A 634 -17.95 -26.68 2.42
CA GLU A 634 -19.27 -26.70 3.07
C GLU A 634 -19.08 -27.03 4.55
N GLN A 635 -18.84 -26.00 5.37
CA GLN A 635 -18.82 -26.16 6.80
C GLN A 635 -20.24 -26.55 7.23
N LYS A 636 -20.40 -27.80 7.68
CA LYS A 636 -21.61 -28.24 8.36
C LYS A 636 -21.96 -27.19 9.42
N ALA A 637 -23.16 -26.62 9.33
CA ALA A 637 -23.64 -25.61 10.26
C ALA A 637 -23.31 -26.03 11.69
N ARG A 638 -22.50 -25.22 12.39
CA ARG A 638 -22.11 -25.51 13.78
C ARG A 638 -23.39 -25.68 14.61
N ARG A 639 -23.63 -26.89 15.10
CA ARG A 639 -24.72 -27.14 16.06
C ARG A 639 -24.28 -26.55 17.38
N PHE A 640 -24.98 -25.51 17.83
CA PHE A 640 -24.78 -24.96 19.17
C PHE A 640 -24.93 -26.09 20.20
N THR A 641 -23.90 -26.29 21.03
CA THR A 641 -23.88 -27.30 22.10
C THR A 641 -24.94 -27.05 23.18
N LYS A 642 -25.46 -25.82 23.23
CA LYS A 642 -26.58 -25.40 24.09
C LYS A 642 -27.48 -24.46 23.30
N LYS A 643 -28.76 -24.82 23.18
CA LYS A 643 -29.77 -23.95 22.60
C LYS A 643 -30.12 -22.88 23.64
N ILE A 644 -29.60 -21.67 23.47
CA ILE A 644 -30.07 -20.51 24.24
C ILE A 644 -31.42 -20.13 23.66
N ILE A 645 -32.48 -20.28 24.46
CA ILE A 645 -33.81 -19.77 24.14
C ILE A 645 -33.93 -18.45 24.89
N PRO A 646 -33.67 -17.29 24.26
CA PRO A 646 -33.99 -16.02 24.91
C PRO A 646 -35.51 -16.01 25.16
N GLY A 647 -35.92 -15.72 26.39
CA GLY A 647 -37.34 -15.50 26.69
C GLY A 647 -37.86 -14.27 25.93
N GLY A 648 -39.12 -14.31 25.51
CA GLY A 648 -39.78 -13.24 24.74
C GLY A 648 -40.21 -13.68 23.34
N ALA A 649 -41.14 -12.94 22.74
CA ALA A 649 -41.50 -13.12 21.33
C ALA A 649 -40.29 -12.80 20.45
N ARG A 650 -40.09 -13.54 19.35
CA ARG A 650 -39.01 -13.21 18.41
C ARG A 650 -39.26 -11.79 17.91
N ILE A 651 -38.22 -10.97 17.82
CA ILE A 651 -38.35 -9.61 17.27
C ILE A 651 -39.04 -9.61 15.90
N PHE A 652 -38.81 -10.66 15.09
CA PHE A 652 -39.49 -10.86 13.81
C PHE A 652 -41.00 -11.07 13.94
N ASP A 653 -41.48 -11.72 14.99
CA ASP A 653 -42.91 -11.94 15.21
C ASP A 653 -43.61 -10.65 15.68
N LEU A 654 -42.89 -9.81 16.43
CA LEU A 654 -43.32 -8.46 16.80
C LEU A 654 -43.32 -7.52 15.58
N ILE A 655 -42.26 -7.54 14.77
CA ILE A 655 -42.13 -6.69 13.57
C ILE A 655 -43.08 -7.15 12.45
N LEU A 656 -43.26 -8.45 12.25
CA LEU A 656 -44.14 -9.03 11.22
C LEU A 656 -45.53 -9.37 11.75
N SER A 657 -45.96 -8.72 12.84
CA SER A 657 -47.32 -8.84 13.35
C SER A 657 -48.35 -8.59 12.24
N GLU A 658 -49.55 -9.16 12.37
CA GLU A 658 -50.61 -8.92 11.38
C GLU A 658 -50.90 -7.43 11.21
N GLU A 659 -50.77 -6.67 12.28
CA GLU A 659 -50.99 -5.23 12.33
C GLU A 659 -49.95 -4.48 11.49
N ASN A 660 -48.66 -4.77 11.68
CA ASN A 660 -47.60 -4.21 10.86
C ASN A 660 -47.71 -4.66 9.39
N ARG A 661 -48.05 -5.93 9.14
CA ARG A 661 -48.26 -6.42 7.78
C ARG A 661 -49.39 -5.69 7.07
N LYS A 662 -50.48 -5.35 7.77
CA LYS A 662 -51.58 -4.54 7.23
C LYS A 662 -51.14 -3.12 6.93
N GLN A 663 -50.36 -2.50 7.82
CA GLN A 663 -49.82 -1.15 7.60
C GLN A 663 -48.89 -1.07 6.38
N PHE A 664 -48.10 -2.12 6.12
CA PHE A 664 -47.16 -2.18 4.99
C PHE A 664 -47.69 -2.90 3.74
N ALA A 665 -48.95 -3.35 3.74
CA ALA A 665 -49.56 -4.11 2.64
C ALA A 665 -49.70 -3.30 1.34
N THR A 666 -49.76 -1.97 1.44
CA THR A 666 -49.96 -1.05 0.32
C THR A 666 -48.66 -0.66 -0.39
N ILE A 667 -47.50 -1.06 0.13
CA ILE A 667 -46.20 -0.77 -0.49
C ILE A 667 -45.98 -1.70 -1.69
N LYS A 668 -46.03 -1.15 -2.92
CA LYS A 668 -45.74 -1.88 -4.16
C LYS A 668 -44.29 -2.42 -4.16
N ARG A 669 -44.13 -3.72 -3.95
CA ARG A 669 -42.85 -4.43 -4.13
C ARG A 669 -42.46 -4.48 -5.61
N ARG A 670 -41.29 -3.94 -5.98
CA ARG A 670 -40.63 -4.28 -7.26
C ARG A 670 -40.16 -5.74 -7.20
N LYS A 671 -40.72 -6.61 -8.03
CA LYS A 671 -40.25 -8.01 -8.18
C LYS A 671 -38.88 -8.01 -8.85
N ALA A 672 -37.82 -8.31 -8.10
CA ALA A 672 -36.54 -8.69 -8.70
C ALA A 672 -36.67 -10.11 -9.27
N LYS A 673 -36.43 -10.27 -10.58
CA LYS A 673 -36.38 -11.59 -11.23
C LYS A 673 -35.14 -12.34 -10.72
N LYS A 674 -35.33 -13.41 -9.96
CA LYS A 674 -34.27 -14.42 -9.74
C LYS A 674 -34.00 -15.12 -11.07
N LYS A 675 -32.81 -14.94 -11.64
CA LYS A 675 -32.29 -15.82 -12.70
C LYS A 675 -31.12 -16.60 -12.12
N ALA A 676 -31.33 -17.90 -11.92
CA ALA A 676 -30.31 -18.86 -11.56
C ALA A 676 -29.89 -19.59 -12.84
N VAL A 677 -28.98 -19.01 -13.64
CA VAL A 677 -28.23 -19.72 -14.69
C VAL A 677 -26.96 -18.90 -14.97
N ALA A 678 -25.81 -19.28 -14.43
CA ALA A 678 -24.54 -18.66 -14.79
C ALA A 678 -23.38 -19.67 -14.90
N LEU A 679 -23.44 -20.80 -14.19
CA LEU A 679 -22.28 -21.69 -14.07
C LEU A 679 -22.14 -22.77 -15.15
N ALA A 680 -23.20 -23.12 -15.89
CA ALA A 680 -23.12 -24.22 -16.87
C ALA A 680 -22.28 -23.85 -18.12
N LEU A 681 -22.22 -22.57 -18.49
CA LEU A 681 -21.53 -22.12 -19.72
C LEU A 681 -20.00 -22.04 -19.57
N ALA A 682 -19.48 -21.92 -18.34
CA ALA A 682 -18.04 -21.94 -18.09
C ALA A 682 -17.44 -23.36 -18.12
N ALA A 683 -18.29 -24.40 -18.03
CA ALA A 683 -17.88 -25.80 -17.96
C ALA A 683 -17.75 -26.50 -19.33
N GLY A 684 -18.20 -25.88 -20.42
CA GLY A 684 -18.05 -26.45 -21.77
C GLY A 684 -18.90 -27.70 -22.02
N GLU A 685 -20.08 -27.81 -21.40
CA GLU A 685 -21.02 -28.90 -21.70
C GLU A 685 -22.05 -28.43 -22.75
N GLU A 686 -21.99 -29.04 -23.94
CA GLU A 686 -23.06 -28.99 -24.94
C GLU A 686 -24.19 -29.93 -24.51
N GLU A 687 -25.32 -29.41 -24.05
CA GLU A 687 -26.57 -30.17 -24.12
C GLU A 687 -27.76 -29.31 -24.59
N SER A 688 -28.33 -29.77 -25.69
CA SER A 688 -29.48 -29.25 -26.41
C SER A 688 -30.78 -29.60 -25.70
N HIS A 689 -31.60 -28.63 -25.27
CA HIS A 689 -33.02 -28.86 -25.05
C HIS A 689 -33.90 -27.72 -25.56
N SER A 690 -34.83 -28.12 -26.44
CA SER A 690 -35.85 -27.33 -27.11
C SER A 690 -36.82 -26.67 -26.14
N ILE A 691 -37.13 -25.38 -26.35
CA ILE A 691 -38.27 -24.74 -25.70
C ILE A 691 -39.22 -24.18 -26.76
N SER A 692 -40.46 -24.64 -26.63
CA SER A 692 -41.63 -24.39 -27.45
C SER A 692 -42.00 -22.91 -27.61
N LYS A 693 -42.50 -22.62 -28.82
CA LYS A 693 -43.24 -21.41 -29.24
C LYS A 693 -44.35 -21.05 -28.27
N TYR A 694 -44.56 -19.75 -28.01
CA TYR A 694 -45.89 -19.13 -27.95
C TYR A 694 -45.83 -17.66 -28.38
N SER A 695 -46.95 -17.24 -28.95
CA SER A 695 -47.18 -16.21 -29.98
C SER A 695 -47.49 -14.79 -29.47
N HIS A 696 -47.31 -13.84 -30.38
CA HIS A 696 -47.72 -12.42 -30.35
C HIS A 696 -49.23 -12.21 -30.10
N GLU A 697 -49.59 -11.04 -29.52
CA GLU A 697 -50.21 -9.93 -30.26
C GLU A 697 -50.24 -8.59 -29.46
N PRO A 698 -50.41 -7.42 -30.15
CA PRO A 698 -50.11 -6.07 -29.66
C PRO A 698 -51.34 -5.13 -29.55
N THR A 699 -51.19 -3.93 -28.94
CA THR A 699 -52.07 -2.75 -29.15
C THR A 699 -51.43 -1.50 -28.48
N SER A 700 -50.97 -0.49 -29.24
CA SER A 700 -51.67 0.74 -29.73
C SER A 700 -51.72 1.89 -28.69
N ILE A 701 -50.86 2.92 -28.75
CA ILE A 701 -50.95 4.25 -29.45
C ILE A 701 -51.93 5.24 -28.77
N MET A 702 -51.43 6.30 -28.10
CA MET A 702 -51.54 7.78 -28.37
C MET A 702 -52.05 8.44 -27.05
N GLU A 703 -51.81 9.69 -26.65
CA GLU A 703 -51.54 10.94 -27.37
C GLU A 703 -51.00 12.01 -26.39
N SER A 704 -50.30 13.01 -26.94
CA SER A 704 -49.71 14.18 -26.27
C SER A 704 -50.72 15.30 -25.97
N ARG A 705 -50.50 16.09 -24.92
CA ARG A 705 -50.84 17.53 -24.90
C ARG A 705 -49.80 18.35 -24.14
N THR A 706 -49.43 19.47 -24.76
CA THR A 706 -48.55 20.54 -24.29
C THR A 706 -49.42 21.74 -23.93
N GLU A 707 -49.19 22.40 -22.79
CA GLU A 707 -49.52 23.82 -22.61
C GLU A 707 -48.45 24.50 -21.74
N ALA A 708 -48.16 25.76 -22.08
CA ALA A 708 -47.06 26.56 -21.57
C ALA A 708 -47.53 27.75 -20.71
N MET A 709 -46.68 28.06 -19.72
CA MET A 709 -46.37 29.36 -19.09
C MET A 709 -47.47 30.25 -18.48
N THR A 710 -47.29 30.58 -17.18
CA THR A 710 -47.37 31.98 -16.69
C THR A 710 -46.50 32.20 -15.42
N ALA A 711 -45.78 33.33 -15.45
CA ALA A 711 -45.28 34.23 -14.40
C ALA A 711 -44.56 33.75 -13.10
N ARG A 712 -43.33 34.27 -12.91
CA ARG A 712 -42.56 34.33 -11.64
C ARG A 712 -42.99 35.51 -10.76
N PRO A 713 -42.76 35.40 -9.44
CA PRO A 713 -42.10 36.46 -8.67
C PRO A 713 -40.79 35.97 -8.02
N THR A 714 -39.77 36.82 -8.07
CA THR A 714 -38.50 36.82 -7.29
C THR A 714 -38.78 36.96 -5.77
N ALA A 715 -38.03 36.47 -4.78
CA ALA A 715 -36.69 35.89 -4.66
C ALA A 715 -36.52 35.17 -3.30
N ARG A 716 -35.73 34.09 -3.28
CA ARG A 716 -34.73 33.75 -2.24
C ARG A 716 -33.74 32.80 -2.92
N GLN A 717 -32.47 33.18 -3.00
CA GLN A 717 -31.44 32.38 -3.69
C GLN A 717 -31.33 31.00 -3.02
N GLU A 718 -31.74 29.95 -3.74
CA GLU A 718 -31.53 28.57 -3.31
C GLU A 718 -30.03 28.28 -3.30
N ARG A 719 -29.46 27.98 -2.12
CA ARG A 719 -28.08 27.52 -2.02
C ARG A 719 -28.03 26.07 -2.50
N LEU A 720 -27.36 25.85 -3.64
CA LEU A 720 -27.09 24.52 -4.18
C LEU A 720 -25.74 24.04 -3.64
N GLY A 721 -25.64 22.77 -3.26
CA GLY A 721 -24.38 22.10 -2.99
C GLY A 721 -23.59 21.82 -4.28
N GLU A 722 -22.32 21.47 -4.18
CA GLU A 722 -21.44 21.17 -5.33
C GLU A 722 -21.95 20.01 -6.20
N ASN A 723 -22.82 19.17 -5.66
CA ASN A 723 -23.51 18.09 -6.36
C ASN A 723 -24.79 18.55 -7.09
N GLY A 724 -25.08 19.84 -7.12
CA GLY A 724 -26.26 20.42 -7.77
C GLY A 724 -27.58 20.18 -7.02
N LEU A 725 -27.55 19.64 -5.80
CA LEU A 725 -28.74 19.44 -4.97
C LEU A 725 -28.98 20.63 -4.04
N ARG A 726 -30.26 20.92 -3.77
CA ARG A 726 -30.68 21.98 -2.84
C ARG A 726 -30.18 21.66 -1.43
N LEU A 727 -29.42 22.57 -0.82
CA LEU A 727 -29.05 22.47 0.59
C LEU A 727 -30.30 22.70 1.43
N GLN A 728 -30.61 21.73 2.29
CA GLN A 728 -31.77 21.77 3.17
C GLN A 728 -31.58 22.87 4.23
N ASP A 729 -32.51 23.81 4.31
CA ASP A 729 -32.55 24.84 5.36
C ASP A 729 -33.38 24.31 6.54
N TYR A 730 -32.69 23.88 7.61
CA TYR A 730 -33.34 23.32 8.80
C TYR A 730 -33.98 24.38 9.71
N GLU A 731 -33.71 25.67 9.49
CA GLU A 731 -34.39 26.76 10.21
C GLU A 731 -35.70 27.17 9.53
N SER A 732 -35.89 26.78 8.26
CA SER A 732 -37.09 27.13 7.47
C SER A 732 -38.39 26.47 7.94
N GLY A 733 -38.31 25.39 8.73
CA GLY A 733 -39.45 24.56 9.15
C GLY A 733 -40.09 23.73 8.02
N GLU A 734 -39.56 23.79 6.79
CA GLU A 734 -40.10 23.07 5.62
C GLU A 734 -40.05 21.54 5.82
N GLN A 735 -39.06 21.04 6.57
CA GLN A 735 -38.88 19.63 6.91
C GLN A 735 -39.95 19.06 7.86
N LEU A 736 -40.75 19.94 8.50
CA LEU A 736 -41.81 19.59 9.44
C LEU A 736 -43.21 19.62 8.77
N LYS A 737 -43.34 20.19 7.56
CA LYS A 737 -44.63 20.22 6.85
C LYS A 737 -45.15 18.82 6.58
N GLY A 738 -46.36 18.54 7.07
CA GLY A 738 -47.05 17.26 6.88
C GLY A 738 -46.54 16.12 7.77
N LYS A 739 -45.65 16.40 8.74
CA LYS A 739 -45.23 15.44 9.76
C LYS A 739 -45.86 15.80 11.10
N THR A 740 -46.45 14.82 11.75
CA THR A 740 -46.90 14.96 13.15
C THR A 740 -45.67 14.93 14.04
N ILE A 741 -45.44 15.98 14.82
CA ILE A 741 -44.37 16.00 15.82
C ILE A 741 -44.83 15.13 16.99
N ILE A 742 -44.12 14.02 17.22
CA ILE A 742 -44.47 13.02 18.25
C ILE A 742 -43.85 13.40 19.60
N PHE A 743 -42.66 14.00 19.58
CA PHE A 743 -41.98 14.54 20.76
C PHE A 743 -41.51 15.95 20.44
N SER A 744 -41.91 16.90 21.28
CA SER A 744 -41.45 18.28 21.27
C SER A 744 -40.03 18.38 21.83
N GLN A 745 -39.42 19.56 21.68
CA GLN A 745 -38.13 19.83 22.31
C GLN A 745 -38.24 19.73 23.85
N GLU A 746 -39.34 20.20 24.42
CA GLU A 746 -39.62 20.13 25.86
C GLU A 746 -39.73 18.67 26.33
N ASP A 747 -40.37 17.79 25.54
CA ASP A 747 -40.43 16.34 25.82
C ASP A 747 -39.04 15.69 25.84
N LEU A 748 -38.14 16.13 24.96
CA LEU A 748 -36.77 15.60 24.89
C LEU A 748 -35.90 16.11 26.05
N GLU A 749 -36.11 17.35 26.48
CA GLU A 749 -35.43 17.94 27.65
C GLU A 749 -35.91 17.28 28.96
N GLU A 750 -37.21 16.99 29.06
CA GLU A 750 -37.81 16.29 30.22
C GLU A 750 -37.39 14.81 30.28
N PHE A 751 -37.22 14.15 29.13
CA PHE A 751 -36.62 12.81 29.06
C PHE A 751 -35.14 12.83 29.47
N ALA A 752 -34.37 13.79 28.97
CA ALA A 752 -32.93 13.89 29.24
C ALA A 752 -32.61 14.20 30.71
N THR A 753 -33.54 14.82 31.43
CA THR A 753 -33.43 15.11 32.87
C THR A 753 -33.92 13.96 33.77
N GLY A 754 -34.38 12.85 33.18
CA GLY A 754 -34.66 11.59 33.87
C GLY A 754 -36.12 11.34 34.27
N SER A 755 -37.06 12.23 33.88
CA SER A 755 -38.49 12.09 34.19
C SER A 755 -39.24 11.35 33.08
N ILE A 756 -38.83 10.10 32.81
CA ILE A 756 -39.33 9.27 31.70
C ILE A 756 -40.86 9.11 31.73
N ALA A 757 -41.45 9.02 32.92
CA ALA A 757 -42.90 8.89 33.10
C ALA A 757 -43.70 10.08 32.56
N ASN A 758 -43.12 11.27 32.55
CA ASN A 758 -43.81 12.48 32.09
C ASN A 758 -43.92 12.53 30.56
N VAL A 759 -42.99 11.87 29.87
CA VAL A 759 -42.92 11.86 28.39
C VAL A 759 -43.65 10.66 27.80
N PHE A 760 -43.60 9.51 28.47
CA PHE A 760 -44.15 8.25 27.94
C PHE A 760 -45.39 7.75 28.68
N GLY A 761 -45.78 8.37 29.79
CA GLY A 761 -46.93 7.99 30.61
C GLY A 761 -46.54 7.36 31.96
N PRO A 762 -47.45 7.38 32.96
CA PRO A 762 -47.17 6.93 34.33
C PRO A 762 -46.81 5.44 34.44
N GLU A 763 -47.09 4.63 33.44
CA GLU A 763 -46.66 3.23 33.34
C GLU A 763 -45.14 3.07 33.12
N TYR A 764 -44.41 4.16 32.82
CA TYR A 764 -42.96 4.21 32.68
C TYR A 764 -42.25 4.92 33.85
N ALA A 765 -42.94 5.08 35.00
CA ALA A 765 -42.41 5.63 36.25
C ALA A 765 -41.51 4.66 37.03
#